data_AF-A0A6P7TA74-F1
#
_entry.id   AF-A0A6P7TA74-F1
#
_cell.length_a   1.000
_cell.length_b   1.000
_cell.length_c   1.000
_cell.angle_alpha   90.00
_cell.angle_beta   90.00
_cell.angle_gamma   90.00
#
_symmetry.space_group_name_H-M   'P 1'
#
loop_
_entity.id
_entity.type
_entity.pdbx_description
1 polymer ?
#
loop_
_entity_poly.entity_id
_entity_poly.type
_entity_poly.pdbx_seq_one_letter_code
_entity_poly.pdbx_strand_id
1 'polypeptide(L)'
;MESKNLSTEYENGVEQSLPLNSTTSLATNAPEESSRGAWDNKIQYMFMVISYAVGLGNVWRFPYLCQKHGGGAFLIPYLVMLFAEGMPLLYLELAIGQKFQKGSIGVWNAIHPFLGGIGIASAVVSLLLAIYYNAIITWCFFYLFNSFQKNLPWEKCPYDGNVTVEECDIAGPSSYYWYREALDISPSIDISEGINWKIFGCFVFAWLVVYCCVCRGIQSSGKVVYFTATFPYIVLTAFLIRGLTLKGSGTGISYMFTPKLERLKDPLVWLDAAAQIFYSFGLAFGGLIAFASYNKPTNNCQNDAILVSICNWLTAIYACLVIFSILGYKATLMFEHCLSNNAIKITKYFPHINMTEYADQAVDYTTIGIPSDKLKDLALVKCDLQEDLNKAASGTGLAFIVFAQAIVEFGPSSPFWSFIFFLMLLALGLGTEFATLEGIATSIRDSSPYEWTKTKWKLSGVLCLFSFVVGIVFTLNSGAYWVELFDFFSGTFALMIVAFLEIVAVSYKYGINNFCNDVYGMIGKRPNIIWRVLWKFIAPALILILLVSTIIMKFIDPVTYKAYNKNEATLYDMQYPLFASLIAGFLVLLPIVWLPGIALTRRFGMFRYEPETAPIGMEGIISSRTAFVDVTDNASESTNGRKSVIHATSDGTRLAKPRSGENFNFKHSYEKQCRNKDAEIITAQCQKF
;
A
#
# COMPACT_ATOMS: atom_id res chain seq x y z
N MET A 1 40.16 45.31 39.21
CA MET A 1 40.10 44.04 39.96
C MET A 1 40.62 42.97 39.01
N GLU A 2 41.93 42.88 38.80
CA GLU A 2 42.94 42.26 39.70
C GLU A 2 42.71 40.74 39.83
N SER A 3 43.70 39.86 39.63
CA SER A 3 45.17 40.03 39.61
C SER A 3 45.84 38.97 38.69
N LYS A 4 47.00 39.26 38.06
CA LYS A 4 48.38 38.72 38.32
C LYS A 4 48.51 37.18 38.19
N ASN A 5 49.58 36.55 37.67
CA ASN A 5 50.89 36.92 37.05
C ASN A 5 51.27 35.74 36.10
N LEU A 6 51.96 35.93 34.96
CA LEU A 6 53.41 36.08 34.75
C LEU A 6 54.28 34.88 35.22
N SER A 7 54.95 34.21 34.25
CA SER A 7 56.27 33.51 34.27
C SER A 7 56.69 32.62 35.46
N THR A 8 57.56 31.59 35.37
CA THR A 8 58.80 31.41 34.58
C THR A 8 59.27 29.94 34.72
N GLU A 9 59.84 29.36 33.65
CA GLU A 9 61.05 28.49 33.56
C GLU A 9 61.39 27.32 34.54
N TYR A 10 62.44 26.57 34.14
CA TYR A 10 63.19 25.51 34.85
C TYR A 10 62.51 24.12 34.96
N GLU A 11 63.18 22.98 34.73
CA GLU A 11 64.48 22.67 34.10
C GLU A 11 64.61 21.14 33.90
N ASN A 12 65.57 20.67 33.06
CA ASN A 12 66.09 19.28 33.00
C ASN A 12 65.09 18.16 32.59
N GLY A 13 65.50 17.01 32.04
CA GLY A 13 66.82 16.57 31.61
C GLY A 13 66.76 15.09 31.20
N VAL A 14 67.21 14.78 29.97
CA VAL A 14 67.58 13.47 29.39
C VAL A 14 67.25 12.20 30.18
N GLU A 15 66.37 11.35 29.64
CA GLU A 15 66.75 9.96 29.34
C GLU A 15 65.92 9.32 28.22
N GLN A 16 66.56 8.42 27.45
CA GLN A 16 66.06 7.90 26.18
C GLN A 16 65.94 6.38 26.26
N SER A 17 64.71 5.84 26.16
CA SER A 17 64.52 4.41 25.88
C SER A 17 63.31 4.18 24.97
N LEU A 18 63.56 3.51 23.85
CA LEU A 18 62.55 2.93 22.96
C LEU A 18 62.45 1.43 23.25
N PRO A 19 61.24 0.85 23.16
CA PRO A 19 61.14 -0.35 22.32
C PRO A 19 59.88 -0.44 21.45
N LEU A 20 60.13 -0.82 20.20
CA LEU A 20 59.33 -1.65 19.27
C LEU A 20 57.77 -1.68 19.31
N ASN A 21 57.21 -1.37 18.14
CA ASN A 21 56.10 -2.07 17.46
C ASN A 21 54.81 -2.41 18.23
N SER A 22 53.71 -1.73 17.87
CA SER A 22 52.49 -2.45 17.44
C SER A 22 51.55 -1.56 16.61
N THR A 23 51.08 -2.12 15.49
CA THR A 23 49.89 -1.72 14.72
C THR A 23 49.62 -0.23 14.52
N THR A 24 50.10 0.30 13.39
CA THR A 24 49.38 1.36 12.68
C THR A 24 47.96 0.85 12.40
N SER A 25 46.96 1.37 13.11
CA SER A 25 45.58 1.20 12.69
C SER A 25 45.42 1.93 11.35
N LEU A 26 45.23 1.15 10.29
CA LEU A 26 44.66 1.69 9.05
C LEU A 26 43.33 2.32 9.45
N ALA A 27 43.29 3.65 9.43
CA ALA A 27 42.04 4.39 9.51
C ALA A 27 41.22 4.00 8.29
N THR A 28 40.37 2.98 8.46
CA THR A 28 39.34 2.66 7.48
C THR A 28 38.46 3.90 7.39
N ASN A 29 38.58 4.62 6.29
CA ASN A 29 37.68 5.71 5.95
C ASN A 29 36.25 5.20 6.11
N ALA A 30 35.56 5.66 7.15
CA ALA A 30 34.15 5.41 7.27
C ALA A 30 33.49 6.02 6.03
N PRO A 31 32.58 5.29 5.34
CA PRO A 31 31.86 5.90 4.23
C PRO A 31 31.12 7.13 4.76
N GLU A 32 31.22 8.24 4.04
CA GLU A 32 30.53 9.48 4.39
C GLU A 32 29.05 9.19 4.69
N GLU A 33 28.53 9.71 5.81
CA GLU A 33 27.11 9.58 6.12
C GLU A 33 26.31 10.23 4.99
N SER A 34 25.63 9.39 4.20
CA SER A 34 24.87 9.85 3.05
C SER A 34 23.85 10.91 3.47
N SER A 35 23.70 11.97 2.68
CA SER A 35 22.74 13.07 2.87
C SER A 35 21.25 12.66 2.89
N ARG A 36 20.96 11.37 2.85
CA ARG A 36 19.65 10.73 2.82
C ARG A 36 19.27 10.30 4.24
N GLY A 37 18.11 10.74 4.72
CA GLY A 37 17.65 10.41 6.07
C GLY A 37 17.44 8.91 6.26
N ALA A 38 17.72 8.42 7.47
CA ALA A 38 17.52 7.02 7.85
C ALA A 38 16.37 6.87 8.85
N TRP A 39 15.90 5.62 9.04
CA TRP A 39 15.01 5.26 10.14
C TRP A 39 15.73 5.32 11.49
N ASP A 40 15.06 5.82 12.53
CA ASP A 40 15.61 5.90 13.89
C ASP A 40 15.97 4.50 14.44
N ASN A 41 15.13 3.51 14.11
CA ASN A 41 15.29 2.12 14.55
C ASN A 41 14.51 1.17 13.63
N LYS A 42 14.79 -0.14 13.77
CA LYS A 42 14.16 -1.18 12.95
C LYS A 42 12.64 -1.30 13.15
N ILE A 43 12.15 -1.06 14.37
CA ILE A 43 10.72 -1.19 14.70
C ILE A 43 9.92 -0.10 13.98
N GLN A 44 10.44 1.14 13.92
CA GLN A 44 9.84 2.24 13.18
C GLN A 44 9.61 1.90 11.70
N TYR A 45 10.63 1.35 11.03
CA TYR A 45 10.50 0.85 9.66
C TYR A 45 9.44 -0.26 9.55
N MET A 46 9.49 -1.27 10.44
CA MET A 46 8.53 -2.38 10.38
C MET A 46 7.08 -1.90 10.60
N PHE A 47 6.85 -0.99 11.55
CA PHE A 47 5.54 -0.39 11.78
C PHE A 47 5.08 0.46 10.59
N MET A 48 6.00 1.14 9.88
CA MET A 48 5.66 1.82 8.63
C MET A 48 5.22 0.87 7.52
N VAL A 49 5.97 -0.20 7.26
CA VAL A 49 5.59 -1.16 6.22
C VAL A 49 4.32 -1.94 6.60
N ILE A 50 4.12 -2.27 7.89
CA ILE A 50 2.87 -2.89 8.37
C ILE A 50 1.70 -1.91 8.30
N SER A 51 1.85 -0.63 8.69
CA SER A 51 0.79 0.38 8.63
C SER A 51 0.43 0.79 7.20
N TYR A 52 1.30 0.53 6.23
CA TYR A 52 1.00 0.66 4.81
C TYR A 52 0.27 -0.57 4.28
N ALA A 53 0.73 -1.78 4.64
CA ALA A 53 0.14 -3.06 4.22
C ALA A 53 -1.17 -3.44 4.94
N VAL A 54 -1.51 -2.76 6.03
CA VAL A 54 -2.75 -2.94 6.81
C VAL A 54 -3.50 -1.62 6.82
N GLY A 55 -4.41 -1.46 5.86
CA GLY A 55 -5.23 -0.27 5.69
C GLY A 55 -6.72 -0.54 5.90
N LEU A 56 -7.55 0.44 5.52
CA LEU A 56 -9.02 0.36 5.56
C LEU A 56 -9.58 -0.87 4.81
N GLY A 57 -8.89 -1.31 3.76
CA GLY A 57 -9.24 -2.51 2.98
C GLY A 57 -9.28 -3.80 3.81
N ASN A 58 -8.48 -3.92 4.88
CA ASN A 58 -8.48 -5.09 5.75
C ASN A 58 -9.72 -5.13 6.66
N VAL A 59 -10.29 -3.96 7.01
CA VAL A 59 -11.40 -3.84 7.97
C VAL A 59 -12.78 -3.88 7.31
N TRP A 60 -12.93 -3.35 6.08
CA TRP A 60 -14.22 -3.44 5.36
C TRP A 60 -14.19 -4.22 4.05
N ARG A 61 -13.15 -4.08 3.21
CA ARG A 61 -13.16 -4.68 1.86
C ARG A 61 -12.96 -6.19 1.93
N PHE A 62 -12.00 -6.65 2.73
CA PHE A 62 -11.72 -8.07 2.90
C PHE A 62 -12.90 -8.85 3.54
N PRO A 63 -13.56 -8.38 4.62
CA PRO A 63 -14.77 -9.03 5.13
C PRO A 63 -15.94 -9.03 4.15
N TYR A 64 -16.16 -7.94 3.41
CA TYR A 64 -17.16 -7.88 2.35
C TYR A 64 -16.90 -8.91 1.24
N LEU A 65 -15.66 -9.01 0.73
CA LEU A 65 -15.28 -9.99 -0.28
C LEU A 65 -15.44 -11.42 0.23
N CYS A 66 -15.05 -11.68 1.48
CA CYS A 66 -15.28 -12.95 2.17
C CYS A 66 -16.79 -13.30 2.19
N GLN A 67 -17.65 -12.36 2.59
CA GLN A 67 -19.11 -12.56 2.66
C GLN A 67 -19.71 -12.84 1.26
N LYS A 68 -19.35 -12.01 0.26
CA LYS A 68 -19.79 -12.08 -1.15
C LYS A 68 -19.42 -13.42 -1.81
N HIS A 69 -18.19 -13.89 -1.58
CA HIS A 69 -17.60 -15.02 -2.29
C HIS A 69 -17.67 -16.36 -1.56
N GLY A 70 -18.65 -16.51 -0.68
CA GLY A 70 -18.99 -17.80 -0.06
C GLY A 70 -18.30 -18.10 1.27
N GLY A 71 -18.03 -17.05 2.06
CA GLY A 71 -17.41 -17.14 3.38
C GLY A 71 -15.99 -17.70 3.27
N GLY A 72 -15.71 -18.73 4.06
CA GLY A 72 -14.40 -19.37 4.15
C GLY A 72 -13.85 -19.91 2.83
N ALA A 73 -14.70 -20.10 1.81
CA ALA A 73 -14.24 -20.43 0.47
C ALA A 73 -13.27 -19.37 -0.11
N PHE A 74 -13.50 -18.07 0.15
CA PHE A 74 -12.65 -16.98 -0.33
C PHE A 74 -11.23 -16.98 0.29
N LEU A 75 -11.05 -17.58 1.47
CA LEU A 75 -9.74 -17.64 2.13
C LEU A 75 -8.74 -18.53 1.35
N ILE A 76 -9.24 -19.51 0.60
CA ILE A 76 -8.42 -20.43 -0.22
C ILE A 76 -7.71 -19.68 -1.37
N PRO A 77 -8.41 -19.02 -2.32
CA PRO A 77 -7.77 -18.28 -3.41
C PRO A 77 -6.94 -17.11 -2.88
N TYR A 78 -7.37 -16.43 -1.81
CA TYR A 78 -6.57 -15.39 -1.16
C TYR A 78 -5.21 -15.90 -0.66
N LEU A 79 -5.19 -17.06 0.03
CA LEU A 79 -3.95 -17.69 0.47
C LEU A 79 -3.05 -18.13 -0.70
N VAL A 80 -3.64 -18.67 -1.77
CA VAL A 80 -2.87 -19.05 -2.98
C VAL A 80 -2.21 -17.82 -3.61
N MET A 81 -2.96 -16.73 -3.83
CA MET A 81 -2.42 -15.49 -4.40
C MET A 81 -1.41 -14.80 -3.48
N LEU A 82 -1.62 -14.83 -2.16
CA LEU A 82 -0.67 -14.34 -1.15
C LEU A 82 0.72 -14.98 -1.32
N PHE A 83 0.81 -16.31 -1.43
CA PHE A 83 2.10 -17.00 -1.54
C PHE A 83 2.65 -17.03 -2.98
N ALA A 84 1.79 -17.07 -3.99
CA ALA A 84 2.20 -17.21 -5.39
C ALA A 84 2.60 -15.88 -6.06
N GLU A 85 2.04 -14.76 -5.61
CA GLU A 85 2.15 -13.44 -6.25
C GLU A 85 2.53 -12.35 -5.25
N GLY A 86 1.75 -12.17 -4.18
CA GLY A 86 1.91 -11.06 -3.23
C GLY A 86 3.24 -11.04 -2.49
N MET A 87 3.57 -12.12 -1.78
CA MET A 87 4.82 -12.26 -1.02
C MET A 87 6.07 -12.20 -1.93
N PRO A 88 6.10 -12.82 -3.13
CA PRO A 88 7.17 -12.62 -4.12
C PRO A 88 7.35 -11.16 -4.54
N LEU A 89 6.29 -10.45 -4.92
CA LEU A 89 6.36 -9.04 -5.32
C LEU A 89 6.84 -8.14 -4.17
N LEU A 90 6.29 -8.33 -2.97
CA LEU A 90 6.72 -7.61 -1.76
C LEU A 90 8.22 -7.78 -1.49
N TYR A 91 8.73 -9.02 -1.55
CA TYR A 91 10.16 -9.26 -1.36
C TYR A 91 11.01 -8.62 -2.47
N LEU A 92 10.53 -8.62 -3.71
CA LEU A 92 11.19 -7.98 -4.85
C LEU A 92 11.28 -6.46 -4.66
N GLU A 93 10.19 -5.78 -4.33
CA GLU A 93 10.16 -4.33 -4.10
C GLU A 93 11.04 -3.89 -2.91
N LEU A 94 10.99 -4.62 -1.79
CA LEU A 94 11.82 -4.31 -0.64
C LEU A 94 13.32 -4.53 -0.93
N ALA A 95 13.67 -5.61 -1.65
CA ALA A 95 15.06 -5.87 -2.01
C ALA A 95 15.61 -4.88 -3.06
N ILE A 96 14.82 -4.52 -4.08
CA ILE A 96 15.25 -3.58 -5.13
C ILE A 96 15.42 -2.15 -4.57
N GLY A 97 14.50 -1.71 -3.70
CA GLY A 97 14.61 -0.42 -3.00
C GLY A 97 15.84 -0.35 -2.10
N GLN A 98 16.06 -1.39 -1.29
CA GLN A 98 17.23 -1.47 -0.41
C GLN A 98 18.56 -1.54 -1.19
N LYS A 99 18.59 -2.23 -2.34
CA LYS A 99 19.80 -2.36 -3.17
C LYS A 99 20.20 -1.04 -3.81
N PHE A 100 19.26 -0.31 -4.39
CA PHE A 100 19.53 0.90 -5.18
C PHE A 100 19.52 2.20 -4.35
N GLN A 101 18.93 2.21 -3.15
CA GLN A 101 18.89 3.38 -2.25
C GLN A 101 18.28 4.65 -2.91
N LYS A 102 17.40 4.48 -3.90
CA LYS A 102 16.65 5.55 -4.58
C LYS A 102 15.13 5.26 -4.53
N GLY A 103 14.30 6.29 -4.68
CA GLY A 103 12.86 6.12 -4.92
C GLY A 103 12.55 5.43 -6.26
N SER A 104 11.28 5.03 -6.47
CA SER A 104 10.86 4.14 -7.58
C SER A 104 11.35 4.62 -8.96
N ILE A 105 11.14 5.89 -9.31
CA ILE A 105 11.62 6.49 -10.57
C ILE A 105 13.14 6.31 -10.73
N GLY A 106 13.92 6.51 -9.66
CA GLY A 106 15.38 6.35 -9.67
C GLY A 106 15.82 4.89 -9.87
N VAL A 107 15.12 3.93 -9.25
CA VAL A 107 15.42 2.49 -9.37
C VAL A 107 15.23 2.00 -10.81
N TRP A 108 14.08 2.29 -11.42
CA TRP A 108 13.79 1.79 -12.78
C TRP A 108 14.70 2.43 -13.84
N ASN A 109 15.10 3.69 -13.66
CA ASN A 109 16.12 4.35 -14.48
C ASN A 109 17.51 3.67 -14.34
N ALA A 110 17.89 3.27 -13.12
CA ALA A 110 19.18 2.62 -12.85
C ALA A 110 19.27 1.18 -13.39
N ILE A 111 18.14 0.46 -13.44
CA ILE A 111 18.07 -0.86 -14.08
C ILE A 111 18.22 -0.74 -15.61
N HIS A 112 17.45 0.16 -16.24
CA HIS A 112 17.59 0.46 -17.67
C HIS A 112 16.88 1.77 -18.04
N PRO A 113 17.49 2.69 -18.81
CA PRO A 113 16.86 3.98 -19.14
C PRO A 113 15.47 3.87 -19.78
N PHE A 114 15.19 2.91 -20.67
CA PHE A 114 13.83 2.77 -21.23
C PHE A 114 12.74 2.35 -20.22
N LEU A 115 13.11 1.88 -19.02
CA LEU A 115 12.16 1.43 -17.99
C LEU A 115 11.75 2.53 -17.00
N GLY A 116 12.33 3.74 -17.08
CA GLY A 116 12.01 4.85 -16.17
C GLY A 116 10.52 5.25 -16.14
N GLY A 117 9.75 4.91 -17.18
CA GLY A 117 8.29 5.09 -17.22
C GLY A 117 7.53 4.28 -16.18
N ILE A 118 8.07 3.14 -15.73
CA ILE A 118 7.46 2.28 -14.69
C ILE A 118 7.28 3.09 -13.40
N GLY A 119 8.36 3.69 -12.88
CA GLY A 119 8.28 4.46 -11.63
C GLY A 119 7.46 5.74 -11.73
N ILE A 120 7.34 6.33 -12.93
CA ILE A 120 6.44 7.47 -13.15
C ILE A 120 4.98 6.99 -13.11
N ALA A 121 4.66 5.87 -13.77
CA ALA A 121 3.34 5.25 -13.69
C ALA A 121 2.97 4.90 -12.23
N SER A 122 3.86 4.26 -11.47
CA SER A 122 3.68 3.99 -10.02
C SER A 122 3.35 5.26 -9.23
N ALA A 123 4.09 6.35 -9.46
CA ALA A 123 3.88 7.63 -8.77
C ALA A 123 2.55 8.30 -9.16
N VAL A 124 2.13 8.18 -10.43
CA VAL A 124 0.83 8.70 -10.91
C VAL A 124 -0.34 7.89 -10.35
N VAL A 125 -0.25 6.55 -10.31
CA VAL A 125 -1.29 5.73 -9.64
C VAL A 125 -1.38 6.08 -8.15
N SER A 126 -0.23 6.20 -7.47
CA SER A 126 -0.18 6.61 -6.06
C SER A 126 -0.81 7.98 -5.82
N LEU A 127 -0.61 8.93 -6.74
CA LEU A 127 -1.21 10.26 -6.65
C LEU A 127 -2.73 10.20 -6.80
N LEU A 128 -3.24 9.41 -7.75
CA LEU A 128 -4.68 9.19 -7.89
C LEU A 128 -5.28 8.50 -6.66
N LEU A 129 -4.58 7.52 -6.07
CA LEU A 129 -4.99 6.88 -4.82
C LEU A 129 -5.10 7.90 -3.68
N ALA A 130 -4.03 8.65 -3.38
CA ALA A 130 -4.01 9.67 -2.32
C ALA A 130 -5.17 10.69 -2.46
N ILE A 131 -5.49 11.08 -3.71
CA ILE A 131 -6.58 12.00 -4.02
C ILE A 131 -7.95 11.49 -3.53
N TYR A 132 -8.36 10.26 -3.88
CA TYR A 132 -9.68 9.74 -3.45
C TYR A 132 -9.66 9.11 -2.05
N TYR A 133 -8.53 8.53 -1.62
CA TYR A 133 -8.42 7.88 -0.32
C TYR A 133 -8.57 8.89 0.84
N ASN A 134 -8.08 10.13 0.67
CA ASN A 134 -8.31 11.17 1.67
C ASN A 134 -9.77 11.68 1.75
N ALA A 135 -10.61 11.44 0.73
CA ALA A 135 -12.06 11.66 0.85
C ALA A 135 -12.71 10.64 1.82
N ILE A 136 -12.18 9.42 1.86
CA ILE A 136 -12.62 8.40 2.83
C ILE A 136 -12.18 8.77 4.25
N ILE A 137 -10.95 9.25 4.42
CA ILE A 137 -10.43 9.80 5.69
C ILE A 137 -11.30 10.98 6.17
N THR A 138 -11.78 11.80 5.24
CA THR A 138 -12.70 12.91 5.51
C THR A 138 -14.03 12.44 6.09
N TRP A 139 -14.62 11.36 5.55
CA TRP A 139 -15.83 10.76 6.11
C TRP A 139 -15.59 10.16 7.51
N CYS A 140 -14.40 9.58 7.76
CA CYS A 140 -14.00 9.14 9.10
C CYS A 140 -13.93 10.32 10.09
N PHE A 141 -13.36 11.47 9.70
CA PHE A 141 -13.37 12.68 10.53
C PHE A 141 -14.78 13.18 10.81
N PHE A 142 -15.65 13.23 9.79
CA PHE A 142 -17.05 13.66 9.96
C PHE A 142 -17.78 12.82 11.01
N TYR A 143 -17.71 11.49 10.93
CA TYR A 143 -18.31 10.60 11.94
C TYR A 143 -17.63 10.69 13.31
N LEU A 144 -16.31 10.83 13.36
CA LEU A 144 -15.56 11.00 14.60
C LEU A 144 -15.99 12.26 15.37
N PHE A 145 -16.16 13.40 14.68
CA PHE A 145 -16.65 14.63 15.30
C PHE A 145 -18.10 14.51 15.78
N ASN A 146 -18.94 13.75 15.07
CA ASN A 146 -20.31 13.48 15.50
C ASN A 146 -20.41 12.43 16.64
N SER A 147 -19.34 11.68 16.91
CA SER A 147 -19.29 10.69 18.01
C SER A 147 -19.17 11.31 19.42
N PHE A 148 -18.89 12.60 19.54
CA PHE A 148 -18.76 13.29 20.84
C PHE A 148 -20.11 13.67 21.48
N GLN A 149 -21.24 13.26 20.89
CA GLN A 149 -22.58 13.54 21.38
C GLN A 149 -23.07 12.44 22.33
N LYS A 150 -23.97 12.78 23.28
CA LYS A 150 -24.49 11.80 24.26
C LYS A 150 -25.34 10.70 23.59
N ASN A 151 -26.17 11.09 22.64
CA ASN A 151 -26.93 10.20 21.79
C ASN A 151 -26.30 10.30 20.39
N LEU A 152 -26.20 9.21 19.66
CA LEU A 152 -25.56 9.24 18.34
C LEU A 152 -26.53 9.80 17.29
N PRO A 153 -26.10 10.68 16.36
CA PRO A 153 -26.99 11.27 15.35
C PRO A 153 -27.70 10.25 14.44
N TRP A 154 -27.14 9.05 14.31
CA TRP A 154 -27.68 7.92 13.53
C TRP A 154 -28.41 6.86 14.39
N GLU A 155 -28.73 7.17 15.65
CA GLU A 155 -29.48 6.30 16.57
C GLU A 155 -30.98 6.24 16.24
N LYS A 156 -31.58 7.35 15.81
CA LYS A 156 -33.03 7.49 15.62
C LYS A 156 -33.36 8.30 14.38
N CYS A 157 -34.51 8.02 13.79
CA CYS A 157 -35.04 8.84 12.70
C CYS A 157 -35.46 10.23 13.19
N PRO A 158 -35.27 11.28 12.36
CA PRO A 158 -35.87 12.58 12.60
C PRO A 158 -37.39 12.52 12.42
N TYR A 159 -38.07 13.48 13.03
CA TYR A 159 -39.51 13.67 12.91
C TYR A 159 -39.80 14.96 12.13
N ASP A 160 -40.72 14.89 11.18
CA ASP A 160 -41.33 16.05 10.55
C ASP A 160 -42.69 16.31 11.23
N GLY A 161 -42.72 17.34 12.08
CA GLY A 161 -43.82 17.56 13.02
C GLY A 161 -44.01 16.39 13.99
N ASN A 162 -45.12 15.65 13.85
CA ASN A 162 -45.48 14.50 14.69
C ASN A 162 -45.25 13.15 14.00
N VAL A 163 -44.77 13.12 12.75
CA VAL A 163 -44.58 11.89 11.96
C VAL A 163 -43.09 11.68 11.74
N THR A 164 -42.64 10.44 11.77
CA THR A 164 -41.29 10.08 11.35
C THR A 164 -41.09 10.35 9.85
N VAL A 165 -39.87 10.72 9.45
CA VAL A 165 -39.58 10.94 8.02
C VAL A 165 -39.66 9.60 7.28
N GLU A 166 -40.58 9.49 6.32
CA GLU A 166 -40.92 8.25 5.60
C GLU A 166 -39.69 7.54 5.00
N GLU A 167 -38.78 8.30 4.38
CA GLU A 167 -37.51 7.77 3.86
C GLU A 167 -36.67 7.08 4.95
N CYS A 168 -36.67 7.63 6.17
CA CYS A 168 -35.91 7.07 7.29
C CYS A 168 -36.56 5.81 7.86
N ASP A 169 -37.90 5.74 7.88
CA ASP A 169 -38.63 4.55 8.31
C ASP A 169 -38.39 3.36 7.38
N ILE A 170 -38.21 3.61 6.07
CA ILE A 170 -37.88 2.59 5.07
C ILE A 170 -36.38 2.24 5.11
N ALA A 171 -35.49 3.24 5.13
CA ALA A 171 -34.03 3.05 5.05
C ALA A 171 -33.40 2.52 6.35
N GLY A 172 -34.00 2.86 7.49
CA GLY A 172 -33.39 2.81 8.81
C GLY A 172 -32.49 4.03 9.11
N PRO A 173 -32.31 4.39 10.40
CA PRO A 173 -31.71 5.67 10.81
C PRO A 173 -30.26 5.85 10.38
N SER A 174 -29.45 4.78 10.38
CA SER A 174 -28.05 4.87 9.97
C SER A 174 -27.86 4.97 8.44
N SER A 175 -28.77 4.40 7.65
CA SER A 175 -28.79 4.55 6.20
C SER A 175 -29.20 5.97 5.82
N TYR A 176 -30.28 6.47 6.44
CA TYR A 176 -30.74 7.85 6.28
C TYR A 176 -29.65 8.86 6.66
N TYR A 177 -29.00 8.68 7.81
CA TYR A 177 -27.92 9.58 8.24
C TYR A 177 -26.75 9.61 7.24
N TRP A 178 -26.35 8.46 6.68
CA TRP A 178 -25.29 8.40 5.67
C TRP A 178 -25.68 9.12 4.37
N TYR A 179 -26.82 8.76 3.78
CA TYR A 179 -27.21 9.28 2.45
C TYR A 179 -27.76 10.70 2.49
N ARG A 180 -28.45 11.12 3.56
CA ARG A 180 -29.08 12.45 3.66
C ARG A 180 -28.32 13.44 4.52
N GLU A 181 -27.93 13.08 5.73
CA GLU A 181 -27.31 14.06 6.65
C GLU A 181 -25.81 14.26 6.42
N ALA A 182 -25.07 13.17 6.15
CA ALA A 182 -23.63 13.18 5.94
C ALA A 182 -23.28 13.57 4.50
N LEU A 183 -23.69 12.77 3.52
CA LEU A 183 -23.38 13.00 2.11
C LEU A 183 -24.28 14.04 1.44
N ASP A 184 -25.57 14.08 1.82
CA ASP A 184 -26.64 14.77 1.09
C ASP A 184 -26.62 14.39 -0.41
N ILE A 185 -26.82 13.10 -0.67
CA ILE A 185 -26.50 12.49 -1.95
C ILE A 185 -27.46 12.91 -3.06
N SER A 186 -26.90 13.18 -4.25
CA SER A 186 -27.69 13.42 -5.46
C SER A 186 -28.29 12.11 -6.01
N PRO A 187 -29.37 12.17 -6.82
CA PRO A 187 -29.95 10.98 -7.44
C PRO A 187 -29.01 10.26 -8.43
N SER A 188 -27.99 10.94 -8.95
CA SER A 188 -27.12 10.46 -10.02
C SER A 188 -25.80 11.23 -10.07
N ILE A 189 -24.81 10.73 -10.82
CA ILE A 189 -23.48 11.36 -10.95
C ILE A 189 -23.47 12.63 -11.83
N ASP A 190 -24.44 12.79 -12.73
CA ASP A 190 -24.59 13.94 -13.63
C ASP A 190 -25.30 15.14 -12.98
N ILE A 191 -26.16 14.88 -12.00
CA ILE A 191 -26.86 15.92 -11.24
C ILE A 191 -26.08 16.17 -9.95
N SER A 192 -25.65 17.41 -9.71
CA SER A 192 -24.99 17.80 -8.48
C SER A 192 -25.46 19.19 -8.06
N GLU A 193 -26.05 19.29 -6.87
CA GLU A 193 -26.68 20.53 -6.39
C GLU A 193 -25.63 21.58 -5.93
N GLY A 194 -24.48 21.13 -5.42
CA GLY A 194 -23.33 21.99 -5.13
C GLY A 194 -22.22 21.27 -4.37
N ILE A 195 -21.47 22.06 -3.58
CA ILE A 195 -20.50 21.58 -2.60
C ILE A 195 -21.21 21.38 -1.26
N ASN A 196 -21.11 20.19 -0.68
CA ASN A 196 -21.54 19.93 0.69
C ASN A 196 -20.52 20.54 1.66
N TRP A 197 -20.86 21.71 2.21
CA TRP A 197 -19.98 22.47 3.11
C TRP A 197 -19.61 21.73 4.40
N LYS A 198 -20.45 20.79 4.90
CA LYS A 198 -20.14 19.96 6.08
C LYS A 198 -18.93 19.06 5.78
N ILE A 199 -18.96 18.38 4.62
CA ILE A 199 -17.89 17.49 4.16
C ILE A 199 -16.66 18.30 3.72
N PHE A 200 -16.84 19.42 3.02
CA PHE A 200 -15.74 20.30 2.60
C PHE A 200 -14.91 20.82 3.79
N GLY A 201 -15.56 21.23 4.89
CA GLY A 201 -14.85 21.63 6.11
C GLY A 201 -13.99 20.49 6.70
N CYS A 202 -14.53 19.27 6.71
CA CYS A 202 -13.78 18.08 7.13
C CYS A 202 -12.63 17.74 6.14
N PHE A 203 -12.82 17.99 4.85
CA PHE A 203 -11.83 17.73 3.79
C PHE A 203 -10.61 18.65 3.89
N VAL A 204 -10.86 19.95 4.15
CA VAL A 204 -9.80 20.92 4.48
C VAL A 204 -9.03 20.45 5.72
N PHE A 205 -9.73 20.04 6.78
CA PHE A 205 -9.09 19.55 8.00
C PHE A 205 -8.26 18.28 7.75
N ALA A 206 -8.76 17.33 6.96
CA ALA A 206 -8.06 16.10 6.62
C ALA A 206 -6.73 16.37 5.90
N TRP A 207 -6.73 17.21 4.87
CA TRP A 207 -5.50 17.60 4.17
C TRP A 207 -4.52 18.38 5.04
N LEU A 208 -4.99 19.20 5.98
CA LEU A 208 -4.12 19.88 6.96
C LEU A 208 -3.45 18.88 7.91
N VAL A 209 -4.18 17.88 8.41
CA VAL A 209 -3.60 16.80 9.25
C VAL A 209 -2.57 16.00 8.44
N VAL A 210 -2.92 15.57 7.23
CA VAL A 210 -2.03 14.83 6.32
C VAL A 210 -0.74 15.61 6.08
N TYR A 211 -0.82 16.88 5.66
CA TYR A 211 0.34 17.74 5.44
C TYR A 211 1.22 17.86 6.69
N CYS A 212 0.62 18.11 7.86
CA CYS A 212 1.37 18.21 9.12
C CYS A 212 2.17 16.92 9.42
N CYS A 213 1.60 15.74 9.15
CA CYS A 213 2.27 14.46 9.36
C CYS A 213 3.36 14.15 8.31
N VAL A 214 3.23 14.60 7.06
CA VAL A 214 4.22 14.32 5.98
C VAL A 214 5.23 15.44 5.73
N CYS A 215 5.10 16.62 6.35
CA CYS A 215 5.92 17.79 6.03
C CYS A 215 7.44 17.61 6.24
N ARG A 216 7.87 16.73 7.17
CA ARG A 216 9.29 16.36 7.39
C ARG A 216 9.66 14.98 6.81
N GLY A 217 8.74 14.36 6.08
CA GLY A 217 8.81 12.97 5.62
C GLY A 217 8.97 11.98 6.78
N ILE A 218 9.76 10.92 6.57
CA ILE A 218 9.98 9.82 7.54
C ILE A 218 10.27 10.23 8.99
N GLN A 219 10.86 11.41 9.24
CA GLN A 219 11.16 11.92 10.58
C GLN A 219 9.90 12.34 11.38
N SER A 220 8.80 12.66 10.69
CA SER A 220 7.50 12.97 11.33
C SER A 220 6.55 11.78 11.21
N SER A 221 6.36 11.23 10.02
CA SER A 221 5.47 10.08 9.81
C SER A 221 5.94 8.86 10.61
N GLY A 222 7.25 8.62 10.71
CA GLY A 222 7.85 7.59 11.57
C GLY A 222 7.65 7.79 13.08
N LYS A 223 7.18 8.94 13.56
CA LYS A 223 6.74 9.10 14.96
C LYS A 223 5.25 8.83 15.11
N VAL A 224 4.44 9.35 14.18
CA VAL A 224 2.98 9.13 14.17
C VAL A 224 2.63 7.66 13.97
N VAL A 225 3.46 6.91 13.23
CA VAL A 225 3.20 5.50 12.90
C VAL A 225 3.15 4.56 14.10
N TYR A 226 3.79 4.91 15.22
CA TYR A 226 3.67 4.12 16.45
C TYR A 226 2.22 4.08 16.95
N PHE A 227 1.45 5.16 16.76
CA PHE A 227 0.02 5.18 17.04
C PHE A 227 -0.77 4.48 15.94
N THR A 228 -0.57 4.84 14.66
CA THR A 228 -1.40 4.30 13.56
C THR A 228 -1.23 2.80 13.36
N ALA A 229 -0.06 2.24 13.64
CA ALA A 229 0.20 0.80 13.53
C ALA A 229 -0.30 -0.01 14.74
N THR A 230 -0.43 0.57 15.94
CA THR A 230 -0.75 -0.19 17.16
C THR A 230 -2.18 0.01 17.65
N PHE A 231 -2.72 1.23 17.56
CA PHE A 231 -4.06 1.56 18.02
C PHE A 231 -5.16 0.70 17.38
N PRO A 232 -5.12 0.39 16.05
CA PRO A 232 -6.12 -0.48 15.45
C PRO A 232 -6.20 -1.88 16.06
N TYR A 233 -5.07 -2.48 16.46
CA TYR A 233 -5.10 -3.80 17.11
C TYR A 233 -5.73 -3.75 18.51
N ILE A 234 -5.51 -2.66 19.26
CA ILE A 234 -6.15 -2.45 20.56
C ILE A 234 -7.67 -2.36 20.39
N VAL A 235 -8.14 -1.56 19.41
CA VAL A 235 -9.57 -1.38 19.14
C VAL A 235 -10.19 -2.68 18.59
N LEU A 236 -9.57 -3.34 17.61
CA LEU A 236 -10.05 -4.65 17.13
C LEU A 236 -10.14 -5.69 18.26
N THR A 237 -9.21 -5.69 19.21
CA THR A 237 -9.27 -6.58 20.39
C THR A 237 -10.45 -6.24 21.30
N ALA A 238 -10.69 -4.95 21.58
CA ALA A 238 -11.84 -4.52 22.36
C ALA A 238 -13.17 -4.87 21.67
N PHE A 239 -13.26 -4.68 20.36
CA PHE A 239 -14.42 -5.06 19.55
C PHE A 239 -14.58 -6.59 19.44
N LEU A 240 -13.51 -7.38 19.42
CA LEU A 240 -13.62 -8.85 19.47
C LEU A 240 -14.23 -9.31 20.78
N ILE A 241 -13.70 -8.82 21.91
CA ILE A 241 -14.21 -9.15 23.24
C ILE A 241 -15.68 -8.74 23.35
N ARG A 242 -16.03 -7.52 22.91
CA ARG A 242 -17.42 -7.07 22.91
C ARG A 242 -18.29 -7.92 22.00
N GLY A 243 -17.89 -8.15 20.75
CA GLY A 243 -18.62 -8.94 19.76
C GLY A 243 -18.93 -10.36 20.23
N LEU A 244 -17.95 -11.05 20.82
CA LEU A 244 -18.13 -12.40 21.37
C LEU A 244 -19.08 -12.45 22.59
N THR A 245 -19.29 -11.34 23.31
CA THR A 245 -20.30 -11.28 24.40
C THR A 245 -21.74 -11.08 23.91
N LEU A 246 -21.95 -10.81 22.61
CA LEU A 246 -23.28 -10.57 22.05
C LEU A 246 -23.98 -11.87 21.64
N LYS A 247 -25.31 -11.92 21.85
CA LYS A 247 -26.18 -13.02 21.39
C LYS A 247 -26.02 -13.20 19.88
N GLY A 248 -25.98 -14.44 19.39
CA GLY A 248 -25.92 -14.71 17.95
C GLY A 248 -24.56 -14.46 17.28
N SER A 249 -23.54 -13.94 17.97
CA SER A 249 -22.19 -13.73 17.41
C SER A 249 -21.56 -14.99 16.80
N GLY A 250 -21.82 -16.16 17.40
CA GLY A 250 -21.40 -17.46 16.89
C GLY A 250 -22.00 -17.85 15.52
N THR A 251 -23.16 -17.32 15.14
CA THR A 251 -23.78 -17.62 13.83
C THR A 251 -22.98 -16.99 12.69
N GLY A 252 -22.57 -15.73 12.84
CA GLY A 252 -21.74 -15.03 11.86
C GLY A 252 -20.33 -15.60 11.78
N ILE A 253 -19.73 -16.03 12.89
CA ILE A 253 -18.43 -16.73 12.90
C ILE A 253 -18.56 -18.11 12.23
N SER A 254 -19.63 -18.85 12.48
CA SER A 254 -19.91 -20.11 11.79
C SER A 254 -20.09 -19.92 10.27
N TYR A 255 -20.82 -18.87 9.86
CA TYR A 255 -20.94 -18.46 8.46
C TYR A 255 -19.57 -18.17 7.83
N MET A 256 -18.70 -17.42 8.52
CA MET A 256 -17.33 -17.12 8.06
C MET A 256 -16.53 -18.41 7.81
N PHE A 257 -16.64 -19.42 8.67
CA PHE A 257 -15.87 -20.66 8.53
C PHE A 257 -16.56 -21.78 7.74
N THR A 258 -17.76 -21.55 7.20
CA THR A 258 -18.50 -22.53 6.37
C THR A 258 -18.23 -22.27 4.88
N PRO A 259 -17.36 -23.06 4.20
CA PRO A 259 -16.93 -22.75 2.83
C PRO A 259 -17.97 -23.19 1.79
N LYS A 260 -18.56 -22.25 1.05
CA LYS A 260 -19.41 -22.54 -0.12
C LYS A 260 -18.53 -22.88 -1.34
N LEU A 261 -17.93 -24.08 -1.36
CA LEU A 261 -16.90 -24.50 -2.33
C LEU A 261 -17.29 -24.35 -3.81
N GLU A 262 -18.58 -24.36 -4.13
CA GLU A 262 -19.09 -24.12 -5.49
C GLU A 262 -18.62 -22.78 -6.07
N ARG A 263 -18.44 -21.75 -5.22
CA ARG A 263 -17.94 -20.43 -5.61
C ARG A 263 -16.51 -20.48 -6.15
N LEU A 264 -15.69 -21.47 -5.82
CA LEU A 264 -14.31 -21.57 -6.34
C LEU A 264 -14.24 -21.80 -7.87
N LYS A 265 -15.35 -22.20 -8.50
CA LYS A 265 -15.48 -22.32 -9.96
C LYS A 265 -15.64 -20.97 -10.66
N ASP A 266 -16.04 -19.92 -9.93
CA ASP A 266 -16.22 -18.58 -10.48
C ASP A 266 -14.87 -17.85 -10.59
N PRO A 267 -14.40 -17.49 -11.80
CA PRO A 267 -13.13 -16.78 -11.98
C PRO A 267 -13.11 -15.39 -11.31
N LEU A 268 -14.27 -14.75 -11.05
CA LEU A 268 -14.33 -13.46 -10.36
C LEU A 268 -13.85 -13.58 -8.91
N VAL A 269 -14.01 -14.74 -8.27
CA VAL A 269 -13.51 -15.00 -6.90
C VAL A 269 -11.99 -14.93 -6.85
N TRP A 270 -11.32 -15.53 -7.83
CA TRP A 270 -9.85 -15.50 -7.96
C TRP A 270 -9.33 -14.12 -8.33
N LEU A 271 -10.07 -13.39 -9.17
CA LEU A 271 -9.73 -12.03 -9.57
C LEU A 271 -9.84 -11.04 -8.38
N ASP A 272 -10.96 -11.05 -7.66
CA ASP A 272 -11.16 -10.22 -6.47
C ASP A 272 -10.14 -10.57 -5.37
N ALA A 273 -9.76 -11.84 -5.23
CA ALA A 273 -8.73 -12.28 -4.28
C ALA A 273 -7.33 -11.73 -4.63
N ALA A 274 -6.92 -11.79 -5.90
CA ALA A 274 -5.63 -11.26 -6.33
C ALA A 274 -5.60 -9.72 -6.27
N ALA A 275 -6.64 -9.05 -6.76
CA ALA A 275 -6.76 -7.59 -6.65
C ALA A 275 -6.67 -7.13 -5.19
N GLN A 276 -7.33 -7.84 -4.26
CA GLN A 276 -7.22 -7.56 -2.83
C GLN A 276 -5.79 -7.70 -2.28
N ILE A 277 -4.96 -8.61 -2.81
CA ILE A 277 -3.54 -8.74 -2.44
C ILE A 277 -2.73 -7.51 -2.89
N PHE A 278 -2.93 -7.02 -4.12
CA PHE A 278 -2.29 -5.79 -4.62
C PHE A 278 -2.61 -4.57 -3.77
N TYR A 279 -3.91 -4.32 -3.56
CA TYR A 279 -4.39 -3.18 -2.78
C TYR A 279 -4.06 -3.29 -1.30
N SER A 280 -4.00 -4.50 -0.74
CA SER A 280 -3.65 -4.70 0.68
C SER A 280 -2.17 -4.43 0.92
N PHE A 281 -1.24 -5.03 0.17
CA PHE A 281 0.20 -4.78 0.37
C PHE A 281 0.68 -3.43 -0.17
N GLY A 282 -0.07 -2.79 -1.05
CA GLY A 282 0.36 -1.58 -1.75
C GLY A 282 1.51 -1.84 -2.72
N LEU A 283 1.41 -2.94 -3.48
CA LEU A 283 2.38 -3.36 -4.50
C LEU A 283 2.28 -2.52 -5.79
N ALA A 284 3.39 -2.32 -6.49
CA ALA A 284 3.53 -1.53 -7.72
C ALA A 284 3.25 -0.01 -7.59
N PHE A 285 2.90 0.47 -6.40
CA PHE A 285 2.82 1.91 -6.07
C PHE A 285 4.21 2.53 -5.85
N GLY A 286 5.23 1.73 -5.53
CA GLY A 286 6.60 2.19 -5.30
C GLY A 286 6.86 2.81 -3.91
N GLY A 287 5.84 2.86 -3.03
CA GLY A 287 6.00 3.25 -1.62
C GLY A 287 6.91 2.29 -0.84
N LEU A 288 6.80 0.98 -1.08
CA LEU A 288 7.67 -0.05 -0.49
C LEU A 288 9.12 0.12 -0.91
N ILE A 289 9.36 0.36 -2.21
CA ILE A 289 10.68 0.68 -2.77
C ILE A 289 11.27 1.91 -2.05
N ALA A 290 10.48 2.98 -1.91
CA ALA A 290 10.91 4.20 -1.21
C ALA A 290 11.25 3.93 0.27
N PHE A 291 10.44 3.19 1.01
CA PHE A 291 10.72 2.87 2.42
C PHE A 291 11.93 1.97 2.62
N ALA A 292 12.07 0.93 1.80
CA ALA A 292 13.21 0.03 1.85
C ALA A 292 14.51 0.73 1.47
N SER A 293 14.45 1.74 0.60
CA SER A 293 15.61 2.54 0.21
C SER A 293 16.21 3.37 1.37
N TYR A 294 15.48 3.59 2.47
CA TYR A 294 16.01 4.25 3.68
C TYR A 294 16.62 3.28 4.70
N ASN A 295 16.62 1.97 4.42
CA ASN A 295 17.28 0.96 5.26
C ASN A 295 18.78 0.85 4.97
N LYS A 296 19.54 0.42 5.98
CA LYS A 296 20.94 0.01 5.81
C LYS A 296 21.03 -1.12 4.77
N PRO A 297 22.00 -1.11 3.83
CA PRO A 297 22.13 -2.14 2.78
C PRO A 297 22.23 -3.59 3.29
N THR A 298 22.70 -3.79 4.53
CA THR A 298 22.85 -5.10 5.19
C THR A 298 21.59 -5.60 5.92
N ASN A 299 20.48 -4.85 5.86
CA ASN A 299 19.23 -5.23 6.51
C ASN A 299 18.59 -6.48 5.85
N ASN A 300 17.97 -7.36 6.66
CA ASN A 300 17.39 -8.60 6.14
C ASN A 300 15.98 -8.40 5.56
N CYS A 301 15.92 -7.88 4.33
CA CYS A 301 14.69 -7.65 3.58
C CYS A 301 13.85 -8.93 3.31
N GLN A 302 14.45 -10.13 3.33
CA GLN A 302 13.71 -11.38 3.20
C GLN A 302 12.84 -11.66 4.43
N ASN A 303 13.42 -11.52 5.63
CA ASN A 303 12.67 -11.70 6.87
C ASN A 303 11.58 -10.63 7.00
N ASP A 304 11.86 -9.39 6.58
CA ASP A 304 10.88 -8.31 6.58
C ASP A 304 9.66 -8.64 5.70
N ALA A 305 9.88 -9.08 4.45
CA ALA A 305 8.82 -9.43 3.53
C ALA A 305 7.93 -10.59 4.05
N ILE A 306 8.56 -11.63 4.63
CA ILE A 306 7.84 -12.76 5.24
C ILE A 306 7.02 -12.30 6.45
N LEU A 307 7.61 -11.49 7.34
CA LEU A 307 6.94 -10.99 8.55
C LEU A 307 5.75 -10.09 8.19
N VAL A 308 5.92 -9.13 7.29
CA VAL A 308 4.84 -8.25 6.80
C VAL A 308 3.73 -9.07 6.16
N SER A 309 4.07 -10.08 5.35
CA SER A 309 3.08 -10.96 4.72
C SER A 309 2.23 -11.72 5.73
N ILE A 310 2.86 -12.30 6.75
CA ILE A 310 2.18 -13.04 7.82
C ILE A 310 1.34 -12.08 8.67
N CYS A 311 1.88 -10.93 9.07
CA CYS A 311 1.14 -9.91 9.82
C CYS A 311 -0.10 -9.43 9.05
N ASN A 312 0.02 -9.12 7.76
CA ASN A 312 -1.11 -8.69 6.94
C ASN A 312 -2.20 -9.78 6.86
N TRP A 313 -1.81 -11.02 6.54
CA TRP A 313 -2.73 -12.16 6.48
C TRP A 313 -3.46 -12.42 7.80
N LEU A 314 -2.73 -12.48 8.92
CA LEU A 314 -3.32 -12.68 10.23
C LEU A 314 -4.26 -11.52 10.59
N THR A 315 -3.92 -10.28 10.23
CA THR A 315 -4.77 -9.11 10.49
C THR A 315 -6.03 -9.12 9.65
N ALA A 316 -5.98 -9.57 8.40
CA ALA A 316 -7.17 -9.73 7.56
C ALA A 316 -8.13 -10.80 8.13
N ILE A 317 -7.62 -11.95 8.58
CA ILE A 317 -8.45 -12.97 9.28
C ILE A 317 -8.99 -12.42 10.61
N TYR A 318 -8.17 -11.70 11.38
CA TYR A 318 -8.54 -11.15 12.67
C TYR A 318 -9.64 -10.09 12.56
N ALA A 319 -9.50 -9.17 11.60
CA ALA A 319 -10.54 -8.19 11.26
C ALA A 319 -11.83 -8.90 10.83
N CYS A 320 -11.75 -9.91 9.94
CA CYS A 320 -12.90 -10.75 9.60
C CYS A 320 -13.59 -11.34 10.84
N LEU A 321 -12.84 -11.95 11.77
CA LEU A 321 -13.42 -12.54 12.99
C LEU A 321 -14.20 -11.50 13.80
N VAL A 322 -13.64 -10.30 13.98
CA VAL A 322 -14.33 -9.17 14.61
C VAL A 322 -15.60 -8.82 13.84
N ILE A 323 -15.49 -8.62 12.53
CA ILE A 323 -16.62 -8.15 11.70
C ILE A 323 -17.75 -9.18 11.71
N PHE A 324 -17.46 -10.44 11.45
CA PHE A 324 -18.45 -11.51 11.40
C PHE A 324 -19.11 -11.78 12.76
N SER A 325 -18.42 -11.55 13.89
CA SER A 325 -19.06 -11.62 15.22
C SER A 325 -20.18 -10.57 15.39
N ILE A 326 -19.97 -9.38 14.85
CA ILE A 326 -20.91 -8.24 14.94
C ILE A 326 -22.01 -8.36 13.89
N LEU A 327 -21.70 -8.83 12.68
CA LEU A 327 -22.71 -9.17 11.66
C LEU A 327 -23.63 -10.30 12.14
N GLY A 328 -23.09 -11.32 12.82
CA GLY A 328 -23.88 -12.42 13.40
C GLY A 328 -24.90 -11.92 14.44
N TYR A 329 -24.47 -11.03 15.33
CA TYR A 329 -25.36 -10.34 16.26
C TYR A 329 -26.44 -9.52 15.53
N LYS A 330 -26.04 -8.68 14.56
CA LYS A 330 -26.99 -7.85 13.79
C LYS A 330 -28.05 -8.71 13.07
N ALA A 331 -27.63 -9.75 12.36
CA ALA A 331 -28.53 -10.63 11.63
C ALA A 331 -29.49 -11.37 12.58
N THR A 332 -28.99 -11.81 13.74
CA THR A 332 -29.83 -12.44 14.79
C THR A 332 -30.86 -11.45 15.34
N LEU A 333 -30.47 -10.20 15.62
CA LEU A 333 -31.39 -9.16 16.09
C LEU A 333 -32.45 -8.81 15.03
N MET A 334 -32.07 -8.66 13.76
CA MET A 334 -33.01 -8.42 12.65
C MET A 334 -34.01 -9.57 12.48
N PHE A 335 -33.54 -10.81 12.58
CA PHE A 335 -34.36 -12.01 12.51
C PHE A 335 -35.38 -12.08 13.68
N GLU A 336 -34.93 -11.84 14.92
CA GLU A 336 -35.82 -11.77 16.10
C GLU A 336 -36.85 -10.64 15.99
N HIS A 337 -36.46 -9.47 15.49
CA HIS A 337 -37.41 -8.37 15.23
C HIS A 337 -38.43 -8.71 14.14
N CYS A 338 -38.02 -9.42 13.08
CA CYS A 338 -38.90 -9.89 12.02
C CYS A 338 -39.96 -10.88 12.56
N LEU A 339 -39.54 -11.87 13.36
CA LEU A 339 -40.44 -12.82 14.00
C LEU A 339 -41.43 -12.13 14.94
N SER A 340 -40.96 -11.20 15.77
CA SER A 340 -41.80 -10.41 16.68
C SER A 340 -42.84 -9.56 15.92
N ASN A 341 -42.45 -8.89 14.84
CA ASN A 341 -43.36 -8.11 14.01
C ASN A 341 -44.44 -8.97 13.32
N ASN A 342 -44.08 -10.15 12.82
CA ASN A 342 -45.06 -11.11 12.31
C ASN A 342 -45.99 -11.63 13.43
N ALA A 343 -45.46 -11.94 14.62
CA ALA A 343 -46.25 -12.35 15.77
C ALA A 343 -47.28 -11.28 16.18
N ILE A 344 -46.89 -10.00 16.22
CA ILE A 344 -47.78 -8.87 16.51
C ILE A 344 -48.89 -8.75 15.45
N LYS A 345 -48.54 -8.87 14.15
CA LYS A 345 -49.54 -8.90 13.06
C LYS A 345 -50.54 -10.05 13.26
N ILE A 346 -50.06 -11.26 13.56
CA ILE A 346 -50.91 -12.43 13.72
C ILE A 346 -51.82 -12.30 14.94
N THR A 347 -51.30 -11.94 16.11
CA THR A 347 -52.11 -11.73 17.33
C THR A 347 -53.19 -10.65 17.14
N LYS A 348 -52.91 -9.60 16.34
CA LYS A 348 -53.88 -8.54 16.02
C LYS A 348 -55.06 -9.05 15.16
N TYR A 349 -54.83 -10.01 14.27
CA TYR A 349 -55.87 -10.60 13.41
C TYR A 349 -56.51 -11.86 14.01
N PHE A 350 -55.79 -12.60 14.85
CA PHE A 350 -56.19 -13.84 15.49
C PHE A 350 -56.00 -13.77 17.01
N PRO A 351 -56.86 -13.02 17.74
CA PRO A 351 -56.71 -12.78 19.18
C PRO A 351 -56.82 -14.03 20.07
N HIS A 352 -57.17 -15.18 19.49
CA HIS A 352 -57.20 -16.48 20.19
C HIS A 352 -55.85 -17.22 20.16
N ILE A 353 -54.87 -16.76 19.38
CA ILE A 353 -53.54 -17.39 19.26
C ILE A 353 -52.53 -16.48 19.95
N ASN A 354 -52.01 -16.92 21.10
CA ASN A 354 -50.99 -16.15 21.83
C ASN A 354 -49.59 -16.47 21.30
N MET A 355 -49.12 -15.72 20.31
CA MET A 355 -47.84 -15.97 19.62
C MET A 355 -46.58 -15.76 20.47
N THR A 356 -46.69 -15.29 21.72
CA THR A 356 -45.52 -15.10 22.61
C THR A 356 -44.77 -16.38 22.92
N GLU A 357 -45.41 -17.56 22.80
CA GLU A 357 -44.79 -18.87 23.02
C GLU A 357 -43.93 -19.33 21.83
N TYR A 358 -44.13 -18.75 20.64
CA TYR A 358 -43.46 -19.13 19.39
C TYR A 358 -42.51 -18.06 18.83
N ALA A 359 -42.33 -16.95 19.55
CA ALA A 359 -41.61 -15.76 19.07
C ALA A 359 -40.12 -16.01 18.70
N ASP A 360 -39.49 -17.01 19.30
CA ASP A 360 -38.06 -17.33 19.12
C ASP A 360 -37.78 -18.40 18.04
N GLN A 361 -38.80 -18.90 17.32
CA GLN A 361 -38.65 -19.97 16.33
C GLN A 361 -39.24 -19.60 14.96
N ALA A 362 -38.57 -20.04 13.89
CA ALA A 362 -39.12 -20.02 12.54
C ALA A 362 -40.19 -21.12 12.39
N VAL A 363 -41.38 -20.89 12.95
CA VAL A 363 -42.50 -21.82 12.86
C VAL A 363 -43.25 -21.65 11.54
N ASP A 364 -43.53 -22.76 10.86
CA ASP A 364 -44.47 -22.76 9.74
C ASP A 364 -45.89 -22.49 10.27
N TYR A 365 -46.39 -21.28 10.01
CA TYR A 365 -47.69 -20.81 10.51
C TYR A 365 -48.88 -21.72 10.13
N THR A 366 -48.74 -22.57 9.10
CA THR A 366 -49.78 -23.56 8.75
C THR A 366 -49.92 -24.66 9.81
N THR A 367 -48.84 -25.00 10.52
CA THR A 367 -48.86 -26.00 11.61
C THR A 367 -49.58 -25.51 12.87
N ILE A 368 -49.79 -24.19 13.00
CA ILE A 368 -50.51 -23.53 14.10
C ILE A 368 -52.03 -23.44 13.79
N GLY A 369 -52.50 -24.08 12.70
CA GLY A 369 -53.91 -24.15 12.35
C GLY A 369 -54.47 -22.90 11.66
N ILE A 370 -53.62 -21.99 11.18
CA ILE A 370 -54.03 -20.82 10.40
C ILE A 370 -54.17 -21.22 8.92
N PRO A 371 -55.36 -21.10 8.29
CA PRO A 371 -55.54 -21.44 6.88
C PRO A 371 -54.70 -20.55 5.96
N SER A 372 -53.98 -21.16 5.03
CA SER A 372 -53.01 -20.49 4.13
C SER A 372 -53.61 -19.32 3.34
N ASP A 373 -54.91 -19.34 3.05
CA ASP A 373 -55.57 -18.27 2.30
C ASP A 373 -55.73 -16.99 3.13
N LYS A 374 -56.07 -17.11 4.43
CA LYS A 374 -56.10 -15.96 5.35
C LYS A 374 -54.70 -15.46 5.72
N LEU A 375 -53.67 -16.29 5.53
CA LEU A 375 -52.27 -15.91 5.80
C LEU A 375 -51.71 -14.96 4.72
N LYS A 376 -52.19 -15.08 3.47
CA LYS A 376 -51.81 -14.20 2.35
C LYS A 376 -52.27 -12.76 2.58
N ASP A 377 -53.46 -12.57 3.14
CA ASP A 377 -54.04 -11.25 3.44
C ASP A 377 -53.22 -10.45 4.49
N LEU A 378 -52.42 -11.13 5.34
CA LEU A 378 -51.63 -10.47 6.40
C LEU A 378 -50.32 -9.84 5.92
N ALA A 379 -49.89 -10.10 4.67
CA ALA A 379 -48.58 -9.68 4.14
C ALA A 379 -47.44 -9.93 5.16
N LEU A 380 -47.29 -11.18 5.60
CA LEU A 380 -46.21 -11.59 6.50
C LEU A 380 -44.87 -11.56 5.77
N VAL A 381 -43.83 -11.11 6.48
CA VAL A 381 -42.47 -11.05 5.93
C VAL A 381 -41.81 -12.40 6.14
N LYS A 382 -41.15 -12.97 5.13
CA LYS A 382 -40.33 -14.18 5.32
C LYS A 382 -39.08 -13.82 6.12
N CYS A 383 -38.98 -14.28 7.35
CA CYS A 383 -37.79 -14.12 8.18
C CYS A 383 -36.79 -15.24 7.89
N ASP A 384 -35.60 -14.92 7.41
CA ASP A 384 -34.57 -15.91 7.05
C ASP A 384 -33.18 -15.39 7.47
N LEU A 385 -32.65 -15.97 8.55
CA LEU A 385 -31.35 -15.59 9.12
C LEU A 385 -30.20 -15.76 8.12
N GLN A 386 -30.27 -16.75 7.23
CA GLN A 386 -29.22 -16.98 6.24
C GLN A 386 -29.31 -15.94 5.12
N GLU A 387 -30.51 -15.49 4.77
CA GLU A 387 -30.71 -14.37 3.85
C GLU A 387 -30.13 -13.07 4.45
N ASP A 388 -30.40 -12.77 5.72
CA ASP A 388 -29.84 -11.60 6.42
C ASP A 388 -28.32 -11.68 6.58
N LEU A 389 -27.74 -12.87 6.80
CA LEU A 389 -26.29 -13.09 6.76
C LEU A 389 -25.70 -13.00 5.33
N ASN A 390 -26.48 -13.22 4.28
CA ASN A 390 -26.07 -13.02 2.88
C ASN A 390 -26.16 -11.54 2.42
N LYS A 391 -26.92 -10.68 3.12
CA LYS A 391 -27.07 -9.24 2.81
C LYS A 391 -25.77 -8.46 3.10
N ALA A 392 -24.81 -8.59 2.18
CA ALA A 392 -23.50 -7.96 2.27
C ALA A 392 -23.55 -6.47 1.87
N ALA A 393 -23.24 -5.59 2.82
CA ALA A 393 -23.02 -4.17 2.51
C ALA A 393 -21.67 -3.98 1.80
N SER A 394 -21.69 -3.40 0.61
CA SER A 394 -20.49 -3.18 -0.21
C SER A 394 -19.75 -1.90 0.18
N GLY A 395 -18.42 -1.97 0.24
CA GLY A 395 -17.54 -0.82 0.39
C GLY A 395 -17.79 0.01 1.66
N THR A 396 -17.97 1.32 1.47
CA THR A 396 -18.18 2.32 2.53
C THR A 396 -19.41 2.03 3.39
N GLY A 397 -20.47 1.48 2.81
CA GLY A 397 -21.71 1.15 3.52
C GLY A 397 -21.53 0.14 4.66
N LEU A 398 -20.51 -0.73 4.60
CA LEU A 398 -20.21 -1.62 5.72
C LEU A 398 -19.80 -0.81 6.96
N ALA A 399 -18.88 0.15 6.83
CA ALA A 399 -18.40 0.95 7.95
C ALA A 399 -19.39 2.04 8.41
N PHE A 400 -19.93 2.82 7.47
CA PHE A 400 -20.71 4.02 7.81
C PHE A 400 -22.21 3.76 8.04
N ILE A 401 -22.73 2.60 7.62
CA ILE A 401 -24.12 2.19 7.86
C ILE A 401 -24.14 0.98 8.80
N VAL A 402 -23.57 -0.17 8.40
CA VAL A 402 -23.76 -1.43 9.14
C VAL A 402 -23.05 -1.42 10.50
N PHE A 403 -21.82 -0.93 10.58
CA PHE A 403 -21.11 -0.77 11.85
C PHE A 403 -21.67 0.36 12.71
N ALA A 404 -21.99 1.50 12.10
CA ALA A 404 -22.62 2.62 12.80
C ALA A 404 -23.93 2.18 13.50
N GLN A 405 -24.76 1.39 12.82
CA GLN A 405 -25.96 0.78 13.37
C GLN A 405 -25.64 -0.25 14.47
N ALA A 406 -24.72 -1.18 14.24
CA ALA A 406 -24.40 -2.21 15.23
C ALA A 406 -23.80 -1.63 16.53
N ILE A 407 -23.08 -0.51 16.45
CA ILE A 407 -22.53 0.22 17.60
C ILE A 407 -23.62 0.88 18.45
N VAL A 408 -24.71 1.37 17.84
CA VAL A 408 -25.87 1.91 18.56
C VAL A 408 -26.48 0.85 19.49
N GLU A 409 -26.63 -0.37 18.99
CA GLU A 409 -27.18 -1.52 19.72
C GLU A 409 -26.31 -1.97 20.92
N PHE A 410 -25.08 -1.46 21.06
CA PHE A 410 -24.25 -1.77 22.24
C PHE A 410 -24.73 -1.09 23.53
N GLY A 411 -25.78 -0.26 23.46
CA GLY A 411 -26.46 0.35 24.60
C GLY A 411 -25.85 1.70 25.04
N PRO A 412 -25.97 2.09 26.32
CA PRO A 412 -25.61 3.44 26.79
C PRO A 412 -24.15 3.88 26.62
N SER A 413 -23.26 2.96 26.22
CA SER A 413 -21.84 3.24 25.93
C SER A 413 -21.55 3.44 24.44
N SER A 414 -22.57 3.43 23.57
CA SER A 414 -22.41 3.53 22.11
C SER A 414 -21.56 4.73 21.63
N PRO A 415 -21.56 5.93 22.25
CA PRO A 415 -20.68 7.02 21.81
C PRO A 415 -19.20 6.71 22.00
N PHE A 416 -18.82 6.00 23.07
CA PHE A 416 -17.45 5.57 23.30
C PHE A 416 -17.00 4.57 22.23
N TRP A 417 -17.82 3.55 21.96
CA TRP A 417 -17.54 2.55 20.92
C TRP A 417 -17.44 3.19 19.52
N SER A 418 -18.31 4.15 19.20
CA SER A 418 -18.25 4.93 17.97
C SER A 418 -16.94 5.71 17.85
N PHE A 419 -16.58 6.45 18.90
CA PHE A 419 -15.36 7.26 18.92
C PHE A 419 -14.11 6.40 18.66
N ILE A 420 -13.92 5.30 19.37
CA ILE A 420 -12.75 4.44 19.16
C ILE A 420 -12.78 3.73 17.80
N PHE A 421 -13.97 3.40 17.25
CA PHE A 421 -14.12 2.80 15.93
C PHE A 421 -13.71 3.76 14.81
N PHE A 422 -14.27 4.97 14.77
CA PHE A 422 -13.90 5.95 13.74
C PHE A 422 -12.47 6.47 13.92
N LEU A 423 -11.94 6.52 15.15
CA LEU A 423 -10.52 6.81 15.38
C LEU A 423 -9.60 5.68 14.91
N MET A 424 -10.03 4.41 15.00
CA MET A 424 -9.30 3.27 14.41
C MET A 424 -9.29 3.33 12.89
N LEU A 425 -10.44 3.59 12.26
CA LEU A 425 -10.52 3.76 10.81
C LEU A 425 -9.64 4.93 10.35
N LEU A 426 -9.68 6.05 11.09
CA LEU A 426 -8.81 7.19 10.84
C LEU A 426 -7.32 6.82 10.93
N ALA A 427 -6.92 6.08 11.98
CA ALA A 427 -5.55 5.62 12.16
C ALA A 427 -5.06 4.74 10.98
N LEU A 428 -5.89 3.79 10.54
CA LEU A 428 -5.60 2.93 9.38
C LEU A 428 -5.49 3.74 8.08
N GLY A 429 -6.44 4.65 7.84
CA GLY A 429 -6.45 5.50 6.65
C GLY A 429 -5.23 6.41 6.58
N LEU A 430 -4.94 7.15 7.66
CA LEU A 430 -3.77 8.03 7.75
C LEU A 430 -2.46 7.27 7.58
N GLY A 431 -2.35 6.04 8.10
CA GLY A 431 -1.18 5.18 7.92
C GLY A 431 -0.86 4.89 6.44
N THR A 432 -1.87 4.49 5.66
CA THR A 432 -1.72 4.25 4.21
C THR A 432 -1.45 5.55 3.45
N GLU A 433 -2.12 6.65 3.82
CA GLU A 433 -1.99 7.96 3.15
C GLU A 433 -0.57 8.55 3.29
N PHE A 434 0.00 8.54 4.49
CA PHE A 434 1.36 9.04 4.73
C PHE A 434 2.41 8.27 3.92
N ALA A 435 2.21 6.96 3.77
CA ALA A 435 3.10 6.09 3.03
C ALA A 435 3.00 6.28 1.52
N THR A 436 1.79 6.46 1.01
CA THR A 436 1.53 6.76 -0.40
C THR A 436 2.20 8.07 -0.81
N LEU A 437 2.02 9.13 0.01
CA LEU A 437 2.63 10.44 -0.23
C LEU A 437 4.16 10.44 -0.08
N GLU A 438 4.73 9.76 0.92
CA GLU A 438 6.20 9.66 1.06
C GLU A 438 6.82 8.86 -0.11
N GLY A 439 6.11 7.86 -0.66
CA GLY A 439 6.52 7.13 -1.86
C GLY A 439 6.65 8.02 -3.10
N ILE A 440 5.63 8.85 -3.34
CA ILE A 440 5.63 9.86 -4.42
C ILE A 440 6.73 10.90 -4.17
N ALA A 441 6.76 11.49 -2.99
CA ALA A 441 7.70 12.56 -2.64
C ALA A 441 9.16 12.09 -2.73
N THR A 442 9.47 10.89 -2.25
CA THR A 442 10.80 10.27 -2.37
C THR A 442 11.16 10.02 -3.84
N SER A 443 10.23 9.49 -4.63
CA SER A 443 10.47 9.20 -6.05
C SER A 443 10.72 10.46 -6.87
N ILE A 444 9.99 11.55 -6.61
CA ILE A 444 10.22 12.85 -7.26
C ILE A 444 11.53 13.47 -6.77
N ARG A 445 11.76 13.53 -5.45
CA ARG A 445 12.95 14.16 -4.85
C ARG A 445 14.26 13.56 -5.37
N ASP A 446 14.30 12.24 -5.51
CA ASP A 446 15.49 11.50 -5.92
C ASP A 446 15.68 11.43 -7.46
N SER A 447 14.77 11.99 -8.26
CA SER A 447 14.85 11.97 -9.74
C SER A 447 14.71 13.34 -10.42
N SER A 448 14.21 14.34 -9.71
CA SER A 448 14.02 15.71 -10.20
C SER A 448 15.32 16.51 -10.12
N PRO A 449 15.72 17.22 -11.19
CA PRO A 449 16.87 18.12 -11.16
C PRO A 449 16.59 19.45 -10.43
N TYR A 450 15.33 19.74 -10.07
CA TYR A 450 14.94 21.03 -9.51
C TYR A 450 15.22 21.13 -8.01
N GLU A 451 15.99 22.14 -7.56
CA GLU A 451 16.35 22.31 -6.14
C GLU A 451 15.14 22.42 -5.19
N TRP A 452 14.01 22.96 -5.65
CA TRP A 452 12.82 23.08 -4.79
C TRP A 452 12.25 21.71 -4.38
N THR A 453 12.35 20.67 -5.22
CA THR A 453 11.87 19.32 -4.89
C THR A 453 12.75 18.63 -3.85
N LYS A 454 13.99 19.09 -3.66
CA LYS A 454 14.88 18.59 -2.58
C LYS A 454 14.42 19.02 -1.19
N THR A 455 13.64 20.11 -1.11
CA THR A 455 13.08 20.62 0.16
C THR A 455 11.79 19.86 0.53
N LYS A 456 11.89 18.88 1.44
CA LYS A 456 10.76 18.00 1.84
C LYS A 456 9.43 18.73 2.06
N TRP A 457 9.40 19.73 2.93
CA TRP A 457 8.14 20.41 3.28
C TRP A 457 7.50 21.16 2.11
N LYS A 458 8.32 21.72 1.19
CA LYS A 458 7.80 22.35 -0.04
C LYS A 458 7.19 21.32 -0.97
N LEU A 459 7.88 20.20 -1.20
CA LEU A 459 7.37 19.13 -2.06
C LEU A 459 6.09 18.51 -1.50
N SER A 460 6.08 18.14 -0.22
CA SER A 460 4.87 17.63 0.46
C SER A 460 3.72 18.64 0.41
N GLY A 461 4.00 19.93 0.59
CA GLY A 461 2.99 21.00 0.52
C GLY A 461 2.39 21.17 -0.88
N VAL A 462 3.22 21.14 -1.93
CA VAL A 462 2.75 21.19 -3.33
C VAL A 462 1.93 19.95 -3.69
N LEU A 463 2.36 18.75 -3.26
CA LEU A 463 1.61 17.51 -3.49
C LEU A 463 0.24 17.55 -2.76
N CYS A 464 0.21 17.91 -1.48
CA CYS A 464 -1.04 18.00 -0.72
C CYS A 464 -1.98 19.08 -1.29
N LEU A 465 -1.45 20.24 -1.72
CA LEU A 465 -2.27 21.30 -2.32
C LEU A 465 -2.85 20.89 -3.67
N PHE A 466 -2.06 20.23 -4.53
CA PHE A 466 -2.56 19.68 -5.79
C PHE A 466 -3.66 18.66 -5.55
N SER A 467 -3.43 17.68 -4.66
CA SER A 467 -4.40 16.64 -4.35
C SER A 467 -5.66 17.18 -3.69
N PHE A 468 -5.53 18.21 -2.83
CA PHE A 468 -6.66 18.96 -2.29
C PHE A 468 -7.51 19.58 -3.40
N VAL A 469 -6.91 20.36 -4.31
CA VAL A 469 -7.65 21.06 -5.38
C VAL A 469 -8.40 20.08 -6.28
N VAL A 470 -7.76 18.97 -6.69
CA VAL A 470 -8.43 17.94 -7.51
C VAL A 470 -9.54 17.24 -6.72
N GLY A 471 -9.29 16.90 -5.46
CA GLY A 471 -10.24 16.15 -4.62
C GLY A 471 -11.46 16.95 -4.12
N ILE A 472 -11.56 18.27 -4.40
CA ILE A 472 -12.78 19.05 -4.12
C ILE A 472 -14.01 18.40 -4.77
N VAL A 473 -13.86 17.70 -5.90
CA VAL A 473 -14.95 16.95 -6.58
C VAL A 473 -15.64 15.92 -5.68
N PHE A 474 -14.94 15.35 -4.69
CA PHE A 474 -15.52 14.38 -3.75
C PHE A 474 -16.33 15.03 -2.63
N THR A 475 -16.29 16.37 -2.51
CA THR A 475 -17.07 17.14 -1.54
C THR A 475 -18.42 17.62 -2.12
N LEU A 476 -18.71 17.28 -3.38
CA LEU A 476 -19.99 17.54 -4.02
C LEU A 476 -21.10 16.59 -3.50
N ASN A 477 -22.37 16.94 -3.70
CA ASN A 477 -23.50 16.01 -3.44
C ASN A 477 -23.40 14.71 -4.24
N SER A 478 -22.84 14.76 -5.47
CA SER A 478 -22.51 13.59 -6.29
C SER A 478 -21.16 12.94 -5.93
N GLY A 479 -20.46 13.46 -4.92
CA GLY A 479 -19.06 13.14 -4.60
C GLY A 479 -18.80 11.68 -4.26
N ALA A 480 -19.77 10.97 -3.66
CA ALA A 480 -19.64 9.54 -3.37
C ALA A 480 -19.50 8.69 -4.65
N TYR A 481 -20.25 9.03 -5.71
CA TYR A 481 -20.14 8.36 -7.01
C TYR A 481 -18.79 8.64 -7.68
N TRP A 482 -18.24 9.84 -7.51
CA TRP A 482 -16.88 10.16 -7.97
C TRP A 482 -15.80 9.38 -7.21
N VAL A 483 -15.95 9.16 -5.90
CA VAL A 483 -15.02 8.30 -5.14
C VAL A 483 -15.09 6.85 -5.63
N GLU A 484 -16.28 6.31 -5.88
CA GLU A 484 -16.45 4.95 -6.42
C GLU A 484 -15.84 4.81 -7.83
N LEU A 485 -16.04 5.81 -8.71
CA LEU A 485 -15.41 5.88 -10.02
C LEU A 485 -13.88 5.85 -9.93
N PHE A 486 -13.30 6.65 -9.03
CA PHE A 486 -11.84 6.71 -8.83
C PHE A 486 -11.31 5.38 -8.26
N ASP A 487 -11.89 4.83 -7.18
CA ASP A 487 -11.46 3.56 -6.58
C ASP A 487 -11.47 2.41 -7.60
N PHE A 488 -12.49 2.37 -8.46
CA PHE A 488 -12.63 1.32 -9.46
C PHE A 488 -11.60 1.44 -10.60
N PHE A 489 -11.46 2.64 -11.19
CA PHE A 489 -10.72 2.82 -12.45
C PHE A 489 -9.26 3.28 -12.29
N SER A 490 -8.89 4.01 -11.22
CA SER A 490 -7.55 4.62 -11.12
C SER A 490 -6.43 3.63 -10.84
N GLY A 491 -6.72 2.58 -10.06
CA GLY A 491 -5.74 1.60 -9.60
C GLY A 491 -5.72 0.33 -10.44
N THR A 492 -6.83 -0.42 -10.47
CA THR A 492 -6.91 -1.83 -10.87
C THR A 492 -6.11 -2.17 -12.13
N PHE A 493 -6.41 -1.53 -13.27
CA PHE A 493 -5.73 -1.85 -14.54
C PHE A 493 -4.26 -1.39 -14.56
N ALA A 494 -4.00 -0.18 -14.08
CA ALA A 494 -2.66 0.42 -14.11
C ALA A 494 -1.68 -0.35 -13.20
N LEU A 495 -2.11 -0.70 -11.98
CA LEU A 495 -1.30 -1.47 -11.02
C LEU A 495 -0.89 -2.83 -11.57
N MET A 496 -1.81 -3.56 -12.19
CA MET A 496 -1.51 -4.89 -12.74
C MET A 496 -0.51 -4.81 -13.91
N ILE A 497 -0.63 -3.79 -14.77
CA ILE A 497 0.32 -3.54 -15.86
C ILE A 497 1.69 -3.14 -15.30
N VAL A 498 1.73 -2.24 -14.31
CA VAL A 498 2.99 -1.81 -13.67
C VAL A 498 3.65 -3.01 -12.98
N ALA A 499 2.94 -3.76 -12.13
CA ALA A 499 3.45 -4.95 -11.45
C ALA A 499 4.02 -6.00 -12.42
N PHE A 500 3.32 -6.26 -13.53
CA PHE A 500 3.81 -7.15 -14.59
C PHE A 500 5.13 -6.65 -15.19
N LEU A 501 5.24 -5.34 -15.46
CA LEU A 501 6.46 -4.75 -16.02
C LEU A 501 7.60 -4.70 -14.99
N GLU A 502 7.32 -4.46 -13.70
CA GLU A 502 8.31 -4.49 -12.61
C GLU A 502 8.95 -5.88 -12.47
N ILE A 503 8.12 -6.94 -12.42
CA ILE A 503 8.63 -8.30 -12.26
C ILE A 503 9.35 -8.79 -13.53
N VAL A 504 8.86 -8.43 -14.73
CA VAL A 504 9.55 -8.74 -16.00
C VAL A 504 10.88 -7.98 -16.10
N ALA A 505 10.92 -6.71 -15.70
CA ALA A 505 12.13 -5.91 -15.66
C ALA A 505 13.21 -6.53 -14.77
N VAL A 506 12.89 -6.95 -13.55
CA VAL A 506 13.87 -7.57 -12.64
C VAL A 506 14.22 -9.00 -13.07
N SER A 507 13.25 -9.84 -13.36
CA SER A 507 13.50 -11.27 -13.66
C SER A 507 14.20 -11.51 -14.99
N TYR A 508 13.87 -10.73 -16.03
CA TYR A 508 14.37 -10.95 -17.40
C TYR A 508 15.35 -9.88 -17.88
N LYS A 509 15.10 -8.59 -17.66
CA LYS A 509 15.95 -7.52 -18.21
C LYS A 509 17.18 -7.22 -17.34
N TYR A 510 17.01 -7.12 -16.02
CA TYR A 510 18.10 -7.07 -15.05
C TYR A 510 18.74 -8.46 -14.86
N GLY A 511 17.91 -9.50 -14.90
CA GLY A 511 18.28 -10.90 -14.87
C GLY A 511 18.27 -11.47 -13.46
N ILE A 512 17.43 -12.49 -13.24
CA ILE A 512 17.20 -13.10 -11.93
C ILE A 512 18.48 -13.57 -11.20
N ASN A 513 19.52 -13.95 -11.95
CA ASN A 513 20.80 -14.38 -11.39
C ASN A 513 21.58 -13.20 -10.79
N ASN A 514 21.55 -12.03 -11.44
CA ASN A 514 22.18 -10.81 -10.94
C ASN A 514 21.47 -10.37 -9.65
N PHE A 515 20.14 -10.27 -9.70
CA PHE A 515 19.31 -9.97 -8.54
C PHE A 515 19.57 -10.93 -7.35
N CYS A 516 19.68 -12.24 -7.60
CA CYS A 516 20.02 -13.20 -6.56
C CYS A 516 21.44 -13.02 -5.99
N ASN A 517 22.39 -12.49 -6.77
CA ASN A 517 23.74 -12.17 -6.32
C ASN A 517 23.75 -10.87 -5.51
N ASP A 518 22.96 -9.88 -5.89
CA ASP A 518 22.78 -8.64 -5.14
C ASP A 518 22.14 -8.88 -3.77
N VAL A 519 21.07 -9.69 -3.73
CA VAL A 519 20.48 -10.14 -2.46
C VAL A 519 21.50 -10.89 -1.61
N TYR A 520 22.28 -11.81 -2.20
CA TYR A 520 23.36 -12.49 -1.48
C TYR A 520 24.41 -11.49 -0.91
N GLY A 521 24.77 -10.45 -1.67
CA GLY A 521 25.66 -9.39 -1.22
C GLY A 521 25.08 -8.50 -0.11
N MET A 522 23.76 -8.34 -0.04
CA MET A 522 23.08 -7.60 1.03
C MET A 522 22.89 -8.42 2.31
N ILE A 523 22.34 -9.64 2.21
CA ILE A 523 21.88 -10.42 3.39
C ILE A 523 22.75 -11.65 3.71
N GLY A 524 23.81 -11.91 2.94
CA GLY A 524 24.69 -13.09 3.10
C GLY A 524 24.03 -14.43 2.76
N LYS A 525 22.77 -14.43 2.30
CA LYS A 525 21.96 -15.61 1.97
C LYS A 525 21.38 -15.45 0.56
N ARG A 526 21.57 -16.45 -0.28
CA ARG A 526 21.10 -16.42 -1.67
C ARG A 526 19.66 -16.93 -1.72
N PRO A 527 18.73 -16.28 -2.46
CA PRO A 527 17.35 -16.75 -2.54
C PRO A 527 17.23 -18.22 -2.97
N ASN A 528 16.42 -18.97 -2.24
CA ASN A 528 16.10 -20.37 -2.51
C ASN A 528 15.45 -20.54 -3.91
N ILE A 529 15.46 -21.77 -4.43
CA ILE A 529 14.92 -22.07 -5.77
C ILE A 529 13.44 -21.69 -5.91
N ILE A 530 12.66 -21.82 -4.83
CA ILE A 530 11.23 -21.44 -4.76
C ILE A 530 11.04 -19.97 -5.17
N TRP A 531 11.79 -19.03 -4.56
CA TRP A 531 11.73 -17.60 -4.90
C TRP A 531 12.07 -17.35 -6.37
N ARG A 532 13.07 -18.05 -6.92
CA ARG A 532 13.49 -17.90 -8.31
C ARG A 532 12.43 -18.40 -9.30
N VAL A 533 11.72 -19.48 -8.95
CA VAL A 533 10.59 -20.00 -9.76
C VAL A 533 9.38 -19.07 -9.66
N LEU A 534 9.09 -18.56 -8.46
CA LEU A 534 8.01 -17.59 -8.24
C LEU A 534 8.24 -16.31 -9.06
N TRP A 535 9.42 -15.70 -8.94
CA TRP A 535 9.76 -14.47 -9.67
C TRP A 535 9.89 -14.65 -11.19
N LYS A 536 10.42 -15.78 -11.65
CA LYS A 536 10.68 -15.98 -13.08
C LYS A 536 9.48 -16.51 -13.86
N PHE A 537 8.61 -17.31 -13.24
CA PHE A 537 7.57 -18.03 -13.97
C PHE A 537 6.17 -17.85 -13.38
N ILE A 538 5.98 -18.12 -12.08
CA ILE A 538 4.63 -18.21 -11.50
C ILE A 538 3.97 -16.84 -11.40
N ALA A 539 4.59 -15.88 -10.71
CA ALA A 539 4.01 -14.55 -10.52
C ALA A 539 3.81 -13.80 -11.86
N PRO A 540 4.78 -13.74 -12.81
CA PRO A 540 4.55 -13.10 -14.11
C PRO A 540 3.40 -13.73 -14.90
N ALA A 541 3.23 -15.06 -14.83
CA ALA A 541 2.13 -15.75 -15.51
C ALA A 541 0.77 -15.48 -14.84
N LEU A 542 0.71 -15.47 -13.50
CA LEU A 542 -0.50 -15.15 -12.75
C LEU A 542 -0.96 -13.70 -13.02
N ILE A 543 -0.07 -12.72 -12.90
CA ILE A 543 -0.40 -11.31 -13.18
C ILE A 543 -0.93 -11.15 -14.61
N LEU A 544 -0.31 -11.82 -15.59
CA LEU A 544 -0.74 -11.78 -16.99
C LEU A 544 -2.12 -12.44 -17.20
N ILE A 545 -2.38 -13.59 -16.59
CA ILE A 545 -3.69 -14.26 -16.63
C ILE A 545 -4.75 -13.34 -16.03
N LEU A 546 -4.50 -12.80 -14.84
CA LEU A 546 -5.40 -11.90 -14.15
C LEU A 546 -5.69 -10.65 -14.99
N LEU A 547 -4.66 -10.03 -15.59
CA LEU A 547 -4.80 -8.84 -16.44
C LEU A 547 -5.70 -9.13 -17.66
N VAL A 548 -5.46 -10.25 -18.36
CA VAL A 548 -6.27 -10.68 -19.49
C VAL A 548 -7.70 -11.00 -19.06
N SER A 549 -7.90 -11.70 -17.94
CA SER A 549 -9.22 -12.00 -17.39
C SER A 549 -10.00 -10.74 -16.99
N THR A 550 -9.37 -9.75 -16.34
CA THR A 550 -10.01 -8.46 -16.02
C THR A 550 -10.50 -7.76 -17.28
N ILE A 551 -9.66 -7.70 -18.31
CA ILE A 551 -9.99 -7.05 -19.59
C ILE A 551 -11.18 -7.77 -20.24
N ILE A 552 -11.15 -9.11 -20.33
CA ILE A 552 -12.24 -9.90 -20.92
C ILE A 552 -13.56 -9.69 -20.18
N MET A 553 -13.56 -9.80 -18.84
CA MET A 553 -14.79 -9.60 -18.04
C MET A 553 -15.39 -8.21 -18.24
N LYS A 554 -14.54 -7.19 -18.41
CA LYS A 554 -14.96 -5.79 -18.60
C LYS A 554 -15.42 -5.45 -20.02
N PHE A 555 -15.14 -6.31 -21.00
CA PHE A 555 -15.77 -6.27 -22.32
C PHE A 555 -17.12 -7.01 -22.38
N ILE A 556 -17.35 -7.98 -21.48
CA ILE A 556 -18.61 -8.75 -21.41
C ILE A 556 -19.66 -7.98 -20.61
N ASP A 557 -19.33 -7.55 -19.38
CA ASP A 557 -20.27 -6.88 -18.48
C ASP A 557 -19.99 -5.37 -18.43
N PRO A 558 -20.93 -4.50 -18.92
CA PRO A 558 -20.76 -3.06 -18.85
C PRO A 558 -20.74 -2.58 -17.40
N VAL A 559 -19.84 -1.65 -17.08
CA VAL A 559 -19.64 -1.19 -15.70
C VAL A 559 -20.81 -0.27 -15.28
N THR A 560 -21.55 -0.71 -14.26
CA THR A 560 -22.58 0.07 -13.55
C THR A 560 -22.03 0.65 -12.24
N TYR A 561 -22.80 1.56 -11.64
CA TYR A 561 -22.60 2.09 -10.29
C TYR A 561 -23.92 2.12 -9.52
N LYS A 562 -23.85 2.15 -8.19
CA LYS A 562 -25.05 2.14 -7.34
C LYS A 562 -25.50 3.55 -6.99
N ALA A 563 -26.59 4.00 -7.60
CA ALA A 563 -27.22 5.28 -7.30
C ALA A 563 -28.33 5.13 -6.25
N TYR A 564 -28.53 6.15 -5.41
CA TYR A 564 -29.52 6.12 -4.33
C TYR A 564 -30.82 6.83 -4.70
N ASN A 565 -31.96 6.11 -4.60
CA ASN A 565 -33.29 6.65 -4.85
C ASN A 565 -33.97 7.09 -3.54
N LYS A 566 -34.23 8.39 -3.42
CA LYS A 566 -34.85 9.02 -2.24
C LYS A 566 -36.27 8.49 -1.95
N ASN A 567 -37.02 8.08 -2.96
CA ASN A 567 -38.44 7.68 -2.81
C ASN A 567 -38.61 6.24 -2.28
N GLU A 568 -37.66 5.37 -2.59
CA GLU A 568 -37.73 3.93 -2.27
C GLU A 568 -36.67 3.52 -1.24
N ALA A 569 -35.80 4.46 -0.84
CA ALA A 569 -34.70 4.28 0.10
C ALA A 569 -33.69 3.17 -0.29
N THR A 570 -33.62 2.84 -1.58
CA THR A 570 -32.85 1.71 -2.13
C THR A 570 -31.78 2.18 -3.11
N LEU A 571 -30.79 1.31 -3.32
CA LEU A 571 -29.74 1.48 -4.31
C LEU A 571 -30.09 0.77 -5.62
N TYR A 572 -29.91 1.45 -6.75
CA TYR A 572 -30.14 0.91 -8.08
C TYR A 572 -28.86 0.96 -8.92
N ASP A 573 -28.61 -0.10 -9.69
CA ASP A 573 -27.51 -0.16 -10.63
C ASP A 573 -27.82 0.71 -11.86
N MET A 574 -27.09 1.81 -12.01
CA MET A 574 -27.17 2.72 -13.16
C MET A 574 -25.91 2.64 -14.01
N GLN A 575 -26.04 2.90 -15.32
CA GLN A 575 -24.89 2.99 -16.22
C GLN A 575 -24.22 4.36 -16.11
N TYR A 576 -22.89 4.39 -16.22
CA TYR A 576 -22.16 5.66 -16.23
C TYR A 576 -22.50 6.50 -17.48
N PRO A 577 -22.83 7.80 -17.33
CA PRO A 577 -23.03 8.69 -18.46
C PRO A 577 -21.72 8.90 -19.24
N LEU A 578 -21.82 9.26 -20.52
CA LEU A 578 -20.67 9.31 -21.44
C LEU A 578 -19.48 10.12 -20.91
N PHE A 579 -19.71 11.28 -20.28
CA PHE A 579 -18.63 12.10 -19.73
C PHE A 579 -17.89 11.41 -18.57
N ALA A 580 -18.61 10.69 -17.70
CA ALA A 580 -18.00 9.92 -16.60
C ALA A 580 -17.21 8.72 -17.14
N SER A 581 -17.71 8.06 -18.18
CA SER A 581 -17.00 6.99 -18.89
C SER A 581 -15.74 7.49 -19.61
N LEU A 582 -15.74 8.71 -20.15
CA LEU A 582 -14.54 9.35 -20.71
C LEU A 582 -13.52 9.68 -19.62
N ILE A 583 -13.96 10.16 -18.46
CA ILE A 583 -13.09 10.39 -17.29
C ILE A 583 -12.52 9.05 -16.77
N ALA A 584 -13.31 7.98 -16.71
CA ALA A 584 -12.84 6.64 -16.37
C ALA A 584 -11.72 6.16 -17.31
N GLY A 585 -11.92 6.33 -18.63
CA GLY A 585 -10.90 6.03 -19.63
C GLY A 585 -9.63 6.87 -19.45
N PHE A 586 -9.78 8.16 -19.13
CA PHE A 586 -8.64 9.03 -18.82
C PHE A 586 -7.89 8.59 -17.55
N LEU A 587 -8.58 8.21 -16.47
CA LEU A 587 -7.98 7.71 -15.23
C LEU A 587 -7.16 6.43 -15.46
N VAL A 588 -7.62 5.53 -16.33
CA VAL A 588 -6.86 4.32 -16.71
C VAL A 588 -5.65 4.67 -17.59
N LEU A 589 -5.79 5.58 -18.54
CA LEU A 589 -4.72 5.92 -19.49
C LEU A 589 -3.61 6.81 -18.88
N LEU A 590 -3.96 7.67 -17.91
CA LEU A 590 -3.06 8.67 -17.33
C LEU A 590 -1.79 8.09 -16.68
N PRO A 591 -1.81 6.96 -15.96
CA PRO A 591 -0.58 6.27 -15.52
C PRO A 591 0.08 5.47 -16.65
N ILE A 592 -0.73 4.81 -17.50
CA ILE A 592 -0.22 3.86 -18.51
C ILE A 592 0.60 4.56 -19.61
N VAL A 593 0.23 5.79 -20.01
CA VAL A 593 0.88 6.53 -21.11
C VAL A 593 2.39 6.76 -20.90
N TRP A 594 2.84 6.84 -19.65
CA TRP A 594 4.25 7.03 -19.30
C TRP A 594 5.13 5.82 -19.64
N LEU A 595 4.56 4.62 -19.69
CA LEU A 595 5.27 3.37 -19.97
C LEU A 595 5.85 3.36 -21.39
N PRO A 596 5.06 3.48 -22.49
CA PRO A 596 5.62 3.68 -23.82
C PRO A 596 6.19 5.09 -24.01
N GLY A 597 5.62 6.13 -23.37
CA GLY A 597 6.04 7.52 -23.55
C GLY A 597 7.51 7.76 -23.22
N ILE A 598 7.99 7.29 -22.07
CA ILE A 598 9.40 7.41 -21.69
C ILE A 598 10.32 6.54 -22.58
N ALA A 599 9.86 5.34 -22.97
CA ALA A 599 10.62 4.49 -23.87
C ALA A 599 10.80 5.13 -25.26
N LEU A 600 9.74 5.74 -25.83
CA LEU A 600 9.75 6.41 -27.13
C LEU A 600 10.56 7.71 -27.10
N THR A 601 10.32 8.59 -26.12
CA THR A 601 11.04 9.88 -26.03
C THR A 601 12.56 9.69 -25.89
N ARG A 602 13.00 8.67 -25.16
CA ARG A 602 14.41 8.30 -25.04
C ARG A 602 14.95 7.61 -26.31
N ARG A 603 14.14 6.79 -27.00
CA ARG A 603 14.53 6.16 -28.28
C ARG A 603 14.76 7.19 -29.39
N PHE A 604 13.97 8.25 -29.42
CA PHE A 604 14.14 9.39 -30.35
C PHE A 604 15.10 10.48 -29.84
N GLY A 605 15.78 10.26 -28.71
CA GLY A 605 16.82 11.15 -28.20
C GLY A 605 16.33 12.50 -27.66
N MET A 606 15.02 12.72 -27.52
CA MET A 606 14.44 13.99 -27.06
C MET A 606 14.73 14.29 -25.58
N PHE A 607 14.89 13.23 -24.77
CA PHE A 607 15.38 13.33 -23.39
C PHE A 607 16.59 12.42 -23.22
N ARG A 608 17.79 12.99 -23.12
CA ARG A 608 18.96 12.27 -22.60
C ARG A 608 18.84 12.17 -21.08
N TYR A 609 18.99 10.96 -20.57
CA TYR A 609 19.17 10.71 -19.15
C TYR A 609 20.67 10.46 -18.92
N GLU A 610 21.40 11.48 -18.48
CA GLU A 610 22.71 11.27 -17.87
C GLU A 610 22.48 10.51 -16.55
N PRO A 611 23.00 9.28 -16.39
CA PRO A 611 22.99 8.63 -15.09
C PRO A 611 23.92 9.42 -14.16
N GLU A 612 23.36 9.91 -13.06
CA GLU A 612 24.11 10.52 -11.97
C GLU A 612 25.22 9.56 -11.53
N THR A 613 26.48 9.95 -11.74
CA THR A 613 27.65 9.11 -11.52
C THR A 613 27.69 8.63 -10.08
N ALA A 614 27.86 7.32 -9.87
CA ALA A 614 28.05 6.77 -8.54
C ALA A 614 29.24 7.46 -7.83
N PRO A 615 29.18 7.69 -6.51
CA PRO A 615 30.25 8.35 -5.79
C PRO A 615 31.59 7.63 -6.01
N ILE A 616 32.64 8.43 -6.19
CA ILE A 616 33.96 7.98 -6.66
C ILE A 616 34.59 7.05 -5.64
N GLY A 617 34.52 5.74 -5.89
CA GLY A 617 35.06 4.71 -5.00
C GLY A 617 35.06 3.27 -5.54
N MET A 618 34.71 3.05 -6.82
CA MET A 618 34.54 1.69 -7.36
C MET A 618 35.07 1.50 -8.81
N GLU A 619 35.96 2.37 -9.28
CA GLU A 619 36.54 2.28 -10.64
C GLU A 619 37.63 1.19 -10.81
N GLY A 620 38.05 0.55 -9.72
CA GLY A 620 39.17 -0.42 -9.73
C GLY A 620 38.92 -1.78 -10.39
N ILE A 621 37.68 -2.10 -10.82
CA ILE A 621 37.31 -3.48 -11.23
C ILE A 621 36.75 -3.58 -12.67
N ILE A 622 36.36 -2.47 -13.31
CA ILE A 622 35.71 -2.51 -14.63
C ILE A 622 36.71 -2.39 -15.80
N SER A 623 37.89 -1.79 -15.59
CA SER A 623 38.87 -1.51 -16.65
C SER A 623 39.62 -2.73 -17.23
N SER A 624 39.35 -3.95 -16.76
CA SER A 624 40.08 -5.18 -17.18
C SER A 624 39.26 -6.19 -17.98
N ARG A 625 37.98 -5.89 -18.30
CA ARG A 625 37.09 -6.82 -19.04
C ARG A 625 36.76 -6.42 -20.49
N THR A 626 37.25 -5.29 -20.98
CA THR A 626 36.98 -4.77 -22.33
C THR A 626 38.19 -4.82 -23.29
N ALA A 627 39.27 -5.51 -22.91
CA ALA A 627 40.49 -5.64 -23.72
C ALA A 627 40.81 -7.10 -24.11
N PHE A 628 39.78 -7.96 -24.23
CA PHE A 628 39.93 -9.39 -24.57
C PHE A 628 38.82 -9.92 -25.52
N VAL A 629 38.33 -9.04 -26.40
CA VAL A 629 37.65 -9.38 -27.66
C VAL A 629 38.20 -8.40 -28.71
N ASP A 630 38.28 -8.82 -29.99
CA ASP A 630 38.82 -8.06 -31.14
C ASP A 630 40.35 -8.03 -31.34
N VAL A 631 41.01 -9.20 -31.37
CA VAL A 631 42.05 -9.49 -32.38
C VAL A 631 41.93 -10.97 -32.82
N THR A 632 42.26 -11.25 -34.09
CA THR A 632 42.33 -12.57 -34.76
C THR A 632 41.00 -13.27 -35.09
N ASP A 633 40.34 -12.77 -36.13
CA ASP A 633 39.70 -13.63 -37.14
C ASP A 633 40.14 -13.15 -38.54
N ASN A 634 41.26 -13.67 -39.04
CA ASN A 634 41.72 -13.59 -40.44
C ASN A 634 42.99 -14.44 -40.64
N ALA A 635 43.15 -14.98 -41.86
CA ALA A 635 44.28 -15.76 -42.39
C ALA A 635 44.39 -17.27 -42.00
N SER A 636 43.69 -18.09 -42.80
CA SER A 636 44.24 -19.22 -43.60
C SER A 636 45.50 -19.99 -43.17
N GLU A 637 45.34 -21.33 -43.16
CA GLU A 637 46.30 -22.35 -43.62
C GLU A 637 47.82 -22.18 -43.36
N SER A 638 48.39 -23.00 -42.47
CA SER A 638 49.40 -23.99 -42.91
C SER A 638 49.76 -25.05 -41.85
N THR A 639 50.13 -26.20 -42.39
CA THR A 639 50.70 -27.44 -41.86
C THR A 639 51.45 -27.50 -40.52
N ASN A 640 51.37 -28.71 -39.93
CA ASN A 640 52.41 -29.47 -39.20
C ASN A 640 52.70 -29.17 -37.70
N GLY A 641 52.47 -30.21 -36.88
CA GLY A 641 53.61 -30.86 -36.22
C GLY A 641 53.61 -31.01 -34.69
N ARG A 642 53.61 -32.27 -34.25
CA ARG A 642 54.07 -32.79 -32.93
C ARG A 642 53.37 -32.36 -31.63
N LYS A 643 52.70 -33.36 -31.05
CA LYS A 643 52.56 -33.55 -29.60
C LYS A 643 53.95 -33.78 -28.95
N SER A 644 54.16 -33.25 -27.75
CA SER A 644 55.01 -33.89 -26.73
C SER A 644 54.50 -33.57 -25.33
N VAL A 645 54.07 -34.60 -24.61
CA VAL A 645 53.77 -34.62 -23.18
C VAL A 645 55.08 -34.60 -22.39
N ILE A 646 55.12 -34.00 -21.20
CA ILE A 646 55.85 -34.50 -20.01
C ILE A 646 55.32 -33.81 -18.73
N HIS A 647 55.40 -34.54 -17.62
CA HIS A 647 54.78 -34.25 -16.32
C HIS A 647 55.42 -33.10 -15.54
N ALA A 648 54.62 -32.56 -14.60
CA ALA A 648 55.11 -31.80 -13.45
C ALA A 648 55.19 -32.70 -12.19
N THR A 649 56.31 -32.58 -11.48
CA THR A 649 56.61 -33.02 -10.10
C THR A 649 57.76 -32.13 -9.61
N SER A 650 58.01 -31.84 -8.34
CA SER A 650 57.21 -31.82 -7.09
C SER A 650 58.03 -31.02 -6.06
N ASP A 651 57.38 -30.41 -5.07
CA ASP A 651 57.89 -29.93 -3.76
C ASP A 651 59.39 -29.68 -3.51
N GLY A 652 59.73 -28.53 -2.90
CA GLY A 652 61.06 -28.34 -2.32
C GLY A 652 61.37 -26.94 -1.79
N THR A 653 61.05 -26.67 -0.52
CA THR A 653 61.49 -25.46 0.20
C THR A 653 63.00 -25.44 0.44
N ARG A 654 63.67 -24.30 0.21
CA ARG A 654 64.84 -23.85 1.01
C ARG A 654 65.15 -22.36 0.85
N LEU A 655 65.55 -21.75 1.97
CA LEU A 655 65.99 -20.36 2.07
C LEU A 655 67.46 -20.21 1.63
N ALA A 656 67.79 -19.07 1.00
CA ALA A 656 69.13 -18.46 1.07
C ALA A 656 69.06 -16.95 0.81
N LYS A 657 69.60 -16.14 1.72
CA LYS A 657 69.96 -14.73 1.47
C LYS A 657 71.38 -14.67 0.91
N PRO A 658 71.69 -13.65 0.08
CA PRO A 658 72.87 -12.82 0.36
C PRO A 658 72.52 -11.37 0.73
N ARG A 659 73.54 -10.60 1.07
CA ARG A 659 73.47 -9.21 1.58
C ARG A 659 73.70 -8.15 0.50
N SER A 660 73.35 -6.93 0.90
CA SER A 660 73.97 -5.63 0.59
C SER A 660 73.91 -5.08 -0.83
N GLY A 661 73.13 -4.00 -0.95
CA GLY A 661 73.67 -2.72 -1.42
C GLY A 661 73.41 -2.37 -2.88
N GLU A 662 72.32 -1.65 -3.14
CA GLU A 662 72.34 -0.38 -3.88
C GLU A 662 70.97 0.32 -3.82
N ASN A 663 70.97 1.65 -3.78
CA ASN A 663 69.75 2.47 -3.74
C ASN A 663 69.19 2.63 -5.15
N PHE A 664 67.95 2.19 -5.41
CA PHE A 664 67.22 2.56 -6.62
C PHE A 664 65.87 3.19 -6.31
N ASN A 665 65.79 4.49 -6.58
CA ASN A 665 64.65 5.35 -6.31
C ASN A 665 63.76 5.39 -7.57
N PHE A 666 62.74 4.54 -7.66
CA PHE A 666 61.87 4.44 -8.83
C PHE A 666 60.80 5.54 -8.85
N LYS A 667 61.19 6.78 -9.19
CA LYS A 667 60.26 7.89 -9.41
C LYS A 667 60.75 8.90 -10.46
N HIS A 668 60.86 8.46 -11.72
CA HIS A 668 60.61 9.28 -12.92
C HIS A 668 60.63 8.42 -14.19
N SER A 669 59.45 8.06 -14.69
CA SER A 669 59.25 7.68 -16.11
C SER A 669 57.81 7.92 -16.55
N TYR A 670 57.33 9.15 -16.32
CA TYR A 670 56.07 9.68 -16.88
C TYR A 670 56.15 11.22 -16.94
N GLU A 671 57.20 11.75 -17.57
CA GLU A 671 57.34 13.20 -17.74
C GLU A 671 58.15 13.55 -19.01
N LYS A 672 57.65 13.11 -20.17
CA LYS A 672 58.27 13.47 -21.46
C LYS A 672 57.33 13.50 -22.67
N GLN A 673 56.09 14.00 -22.50
CA GLN A 673 55.24 14.31 -23.65
C GLN A 673 54.19 15.42 -23.39
N CYS A 674 54.66 16.60 -22.95
CA CYS A 674 53.93 17.88 -23.05
C CYS A 674 54.91 19.06 -22.87
N ARG A 675 55.51 19.55 -23.96
CA ARG A 675 56.17 20.87 -24.04
C ARG A 675 56.23 21.31 -25.51
N ASN A 676 56.11 22.62 -25.76
CA ASN A 676 55.74 23.27 -27.04
C ASN A 676 54.21 23.14 -27.30
N LYS A 677 53.42 24.18 -27.54
CA LYS A 677 53.61 25.65 -27.56
C LYS A 677 52.35 26.32 -26.98
N ASP A 678 52.33 27.52 -26.41
CA ASP A 678 53.32 28.42 -25.78
C ASP A 678 52.55 29.21 -24.69
N ALA A 679 53.19 30.06 -23.86
CA ALA A 679 52.53 30.77 -22.76
C ALA A 679 52.95 32.23 -22.60
N GLU A 680 51.96 33.13 -22.61
CA GLU A 680 51.86 34.50 -22.06
C GLU A 680 50.47 35.01 -22.53
N ILE A 681 49.53 35.50 -21.71
CA ILE A 681 49.58 36.69 -20.84
C ILE A 681 48.64 36.51 -19.61
N ILE A 682 49.23 36.60 -18.41
CA ILE A 682 48.81 37.38 -17.23
C ILE A 682 47.29 37.43 -16.84
N THR A 683 46.95 36.61 -15.84
CA THR A 683 46.39 36.99 -14.52
C THR A 683 44.96 37.54 -14.35
N ALA A 684 44.25 36.89 -13.41
CA ALA A 684 43.14 37.34 -12.55
C ALA A 684 41.75 37.64 -13.15
N GLN A 685 40.81 36.70 -12.95
CA GLN A 685 39.48 37.00 -12.37
C GLN A 685 38.78 35.73 -11.83
N CYS A 686 39.18 35.27 -10.64
CA CYS A 686 38.34 34.38 -9.81
C CYS A 686 37.50 35.22 -8.85
N GLN A 687 36.32 35.67 -9.28
CA GLN A 687 35.26 36.13 -8.38
C GLN A 687 33.89 36.06 -9.09
N LYS A 688 32.93 35.36 -8.46
CA LYS A 688 31.54 35.13 -8.90
C LYS A 688 31.39 34.29 -10.18
N PHE A 689 31.20 32.98 -10.01
CA PHE A 689 29.84 32.40 -9.92
C PHE A 689 29.86 31.15 -9.03
#